data_AF-A0A1W1D8P0-F1
#
_entry.id   AF-A0A1W1D8P0-F1
#
_cell.length_a   1.000
_cell.length_b   1.000
_cell.length_c   1.000
_cell.angle_alpha   90.00
_cell.angle_beta   90.00
_cell.angle_gamma   90.00
#
_symmetry.space_group_name_H-M   'P 1'
#
loop_
_entity.id
_entity.type
_entity.pdbx_description
1 polymer ?
#
loop_
_entity_poly.entity_id
_entity_poly.type
_entity_poly.pdbx_seq_one_letter_code
_entity_poly.pdbx_strand_id
1 'polypeptide(L)'
;MSLVELIPTKQTDTKILDQLEGFLTSELGKNILYAKDEPGFVANRIGVFSIASCIYHAQRLSIGFDTVDALTGTKLKRPKSATFRTADLVGLDILKHVLDQFDQTLVDDPWHHYFKTPKWLDTLVEQHDLGEKTKCGIYKKENGEIKAYHVESQSYVKANYEIDSSVKSILKEDITKQISLLKANKHPHAQFLYSVIKDTCLYSAYHLQKIAHSCRDIDWALHWGFGWEVGIFEFWQANGVKQSLDLFLQDDQNISTPSWINDVPAFYTNEGAYAPADSVQIPYSNHVVYERQLYRPTLMGENSVEQGETIFENDSVRFFHENDGIAIFSLKTKLHTLNLEVINSLRKAIDIAEQDFKAMILWQNSAPFCAGANLYEIVAGAKLGMIEHQNLFTKVKKTAWQLLKPNLPSIEDLRPINEVIELLQQVLMALKYSKLPTIAAVEGLALGGGCEMLLHCNRRVAHTESYIGLVEIGVGLLPAGGGCKEMARRASKHKDIFPTLAQYFEQIGLAKVSESAKLAVEMGYLDENDVIVPQRLELLYFAKQQAQLMVSQHYRAKDPNQSFRIGGASAKANILAQLTNMRAGEFISEYDDLIAKKIADVIFGSELDANTKVDSQYLLDLEKKHFIELLKQDKTQDRIEHMLIKHKPLRN
;
A
#
# COMPACT_ATOMS: atom_id res chain seq x y z
N MET A 1 11.45 1.62 -5.12
CA MET A 1 11.39 1.59 -6.60
C MET A 1 11.56 0.14 -7.05
N SER A 2 10.60 -0.39 -7.80
CA SER A 2 10.56 -1.80 -8.22
C SER A 2 11.24 -2.04 -9.58
N LEU A 3 11.40 -1.00 -10.40
CA LEU A 3 11.99 -1.09 -11.73
C LEU A 3 13.51 -1.37 -11.69
N VAL A 4 13.97 -2.24 -12.59
CA VAL A 4 15.35 -2.29 -13.09
C VAL A 4 15.32 -2.36 -14.61
N GLU A 5 16.05 -1.45 -15.25
CA GLU A 5 16.27 -1.45 -16.70
C GLU A 5 17.56 -2.24 -17.02
N LEU A 6 17.43 -3.35 -17.75
CA LEU A 6 18.56 -4.09 -18.29
C LEU A 6 18.90 -3.57 -19.69
N ILE A 7 20.14 -3.12 -19.87
CA ILE A 7 20.62 -2.54 -21.13
C ILE A 7 21.67 -3.48 -21.74
N PRO A 8 21.26 -4.40 -22.64
CA PRO A 8 22.21 -5.26 -23.31
C PRO A 8 22.99 -4.51 -24.39
N THR A 9 24.29 -4.77 -24.46
CA THR A 9 25.11 -4.37 -25.61
C THR A 9 25.06 -5.45 -26.68
N LYS A 10 25.55 -5.15 -27.88
CA LYS A 10 25.69 -6.16 -28.96
C LYS A 10 26.57 -7.36 -28.58
N GLN A 11 27.42 -7.23 -27.56
CA GLN A 11 28.34 -8.28 -27.11
C GLN A 11 27.82 -9.01 -25.86
N THR A 12 26.68 -8.60 -25.29
CA THR A 12 26.14 -9.20 -24.08
C THR A 12 25.58 -10.58 -24.38
N ASP A 13 26.05 -11.60 -23.63
CA ASP A 13 25.51 -12.96 -23.73
C ASP A 13 24.06 -13.01 -23.21
N THR A 14 23.14 -13.41 -24.07
CA THR A 14 21.71 -13.57 -23.74
C THR A 14 21.47 -14.50 -22.55
N LYS A 15 22.31 -15.51 -22.34
CA LYS A 15 22.18 -16.42 -21.19
C LYS A 15 22.41 -15.73 -19.86
N ILE A 16 23.32 -14.75 -19.82
CA ILE A 16 23.59 -13.97 -18.61
C ILE A 16 22.40 -13.05 -18.31
N LEU A 17 21.75 -12.48 -19.34
CA LEU A 17 20.57 -11.64 -19.17
C LEU A 17 19.39 -12.42 -18.59
N ASP A 18 19.12 -13.61 -19.13
CA ASP A 18 18.07 -14.53 -18.62
C ASP A 18 18.32 -14.88 -17.14
N GLN A 19 19.55 -15.28 -16.80
CA GLN A 19 19.93 -15.56 -15.41
C GLN A 19 19.78 -14.33 -14.50
N LEU A 20 20.15 -13.15 -14.99
CA LEU A 20 20.05 -11.90 -14.24
C LEU A 20 18.60 -11.47 -14.04
N GLU A 21 17.75 -11.59 -15.06
CA GLU A 21 16.30 -11.35 -14.96
C GLU A 21 15.67 -12.23 -13.89
N GLY A 22 15.94 -13.55 -13.94
CA GLY A 22 15.48 -14.49 -12.93
C GLY A 22 15.94 -14.13 -11.51
N PHE A 23 17.24 -13.81 -11.35
CA PHE A 23 17.81 -13.42 -10.05
C PHE A 23 17.19 -12.12 -9.52
N LEU A 24 17.17 -11.06 -10.33
CA LEU A 24 16.66 -9.75 -9.90
C LEU A 24 15.18 -9.81 -9.55
N THR A 25 14.39 -10.59 -10.28
CA THR A 25 12.97 -10.79 -9.97
C THR A 25 12.80 -11.61 -8.69
N SER A 26 13.33 -12.84 -8.60
CA SER A 26 13.06 -13.71 -7.44
C SER A 26 13.79 -13.30 -6.16
N GLU A 27 15.04 -12.85 -6.25
CA GLU A 27 15.86 -12.57 -5.06
C GLU A 27 15.76 -11.12 -4.58
N LEU A 28 15.56 -10.17 -5.51
CA LEU A 28 15.51 -8.73 -5.18
C LEU A 28 14.12 -8.10 -5.34
N GLY A 29 13.12 -8.87 -5.79
CA GLY A 29 11.75 -8.40 -5.96
C GLY A 29 11.60 -7.33 -7.05
N LYS A 30 12.48 -7.34 -8.05
CA LYS A 30 12.51 -6.32 -9.12
C LYS A 30 11.66 -6.72 -10.31
N ASN A 31 11.08 -5.71 -10.94
CA ASN A 31 10.43 -5.82 -12.23
C ASN A 31 11.41 -5.36 -13.31
N ILE A 32 11.56 -6.19 -14.33
CA ILE A 32 12.62 -6.05 -15.32
C ILE A 32 12.05 -5.49 -16.61
N LEU A 33 12.79 -4.55 -17.19
CA LEU A 33 12.52 -3.98 -18.49
C LEU A 33 13.81 -4.03 -19.31
N TYR A 34 13.73 -4.47 -20.56
CA TYR A 34 14.85 -4.39 -21.49
C TYR A 34 14.84 -3.03 -22.19
N ALA A 35 15.84 -2.21 -21.90
CA ALA A 35 16.02 -0.90 -22.50
C ALA A 35 17.10 -0.96 -23.58
N LYS A 36 16.96 -0.14 -24.61
CA LYS A 36 18.03 0.07 -25.59
C LYS A 36 19.07 1.04 -25.02
N ASP A 37 20.30 0.92 -25.49
CA ASP A 37 21.44 1.75 -25.08
C ASP A 37 21.35 3.15 -25.68
N GLU A 38 20.44 3.96 -25.13
CA GLU A 38 20.16 5.34 -25.54
C GLU A 38 20.21 6.27 -24.32
N PRO A 39 20.57 7.57 -24.49
CA PRO A 39 20.66 8.50 -23.37
C PRO A 39 19.34 8.63 -22.60
N GLY A 40 19.41 8.37 -21.30
CA GLY A 40 18.25 8.40 -20.40
C GLY A 40 17.43 7.10 -20.37
N PHE A 41 17.86 6.04 -21.05
CA PHE A 41 17.16 4.74 -21.12
C PHE A 41 15.68 4.93 -21.48
N VAL A 42 14.75 4.23 -20.82
CA VAL A 42 13.31 4.39 -21.06
C VAL A 42 12.68 5.29 -20.00
N ALA A 43 12.88 4.97 -18.72
CA ALA A 43 12.20 5.66 -17.64
C ALA A 43 12.56 7.15 -17.58
N ASN A 44 13.86 7.47 -17.47
CA ASN A 44 14.30 8.86 -17.39
C ASN A 44 14.02 9.62 -18.69
N ARG A 45 14.18 8.95 -19.84
CA ARG A 45 13.89 9.54 -21.15
C ARG A 45 12.48 10.11 -21.24
N ILE A 46 11.47 9.34 -20.84
CA ILE A 46 10.07 9.77 -20.94
C ILE A 46 9.65 10.57 -19.70
N GLY A 47 10.00 10.10 -18.51
CA GLY A 47 9.59 10.72 -17.26
C GLY A 47 10.19 12.11 -17.05
N VAL A 48 11.49 12.29 -17.29
CA VAL A 48 12.15 13.62 -17.18
C VAL A 48 11.71 14.53 -18.32
N PHE A 49 11.47 14.00 -19.53
CA PHE A 49 10.84 14.79 -20.59
C PHE A 49 9.47 15.33 -20.16
N SER A 50 8.64 14.53 -19.50
CA SER A 50 7.34 15.00 -19.00
C SER A 50 7.48 16.16 -17.98
N ILE A 51 8.54 16.14 -17.16
CA ILE A 51 8.89 17.24 -16.25
C ILE A 51 9.35 18.47 -17.05
N ALA A 52 10.20 18.29 -18.06
CA ALA A 52 10.66 19.37 -18.94
C ALA A 52 9.49 20.06 -19.67
N SER A 53 8.52 19.29 -20.19
CA SER A 53 7.30 19.82 -20.78
C SER A 53 6.45 20.59 -19.76
N CYS A 54 6.35 20.09 -18.52
CA CYS A 54 5.71 20.84 -17.44
C CYS A 54 6.40 22.18 -17.15
N ILE A 55 7.75 22.21 -17.07
CA ILE A 55 8.52 23.44 -16.87
C ILE A 55 8.23 24.44 -17.98
N TYR A 56 8.35 23.99 -19.23
CA TYR A 56 8.16 24.84 -20.41
C TYR A 56 6.75 25.44 -20.46
N HIS A 57 5.72 24.61 -20.27
CA HIS A 57 4.33 25.09 -20.34
C HIS A 57 3.88 25.87 -19.12
N ALA A 58 4.41 25.59 -17.93
CA ALA A 58 4.15 26.39 -16.75
C ALA A 58 4.66 27.82 -16.95
N GLN A 59 5.87 27.97 -17.52
CA GLN A 59 6.42 29.27 -17.88
C GLN A 59 5.62 29.96 -18.99
N ARG A 60 5.27 29.24 -20.06
CA ARG A 60 4.50 29.77 -21.20
C ARG A 60 3.13 30.33 -20.78
N LEU A 61 2.50 29.71 -19.77
CA LEU A 61 1.15 30.04 -19.32
C LEU A 61 1.12 30.75 -17.97
N SER A 62 2.29 31.12 -17.42
CA SER A 62 2.45 31.78 -16.11
C SER A 62 1.73 31.04 -14.97
N ILE A 63 1.89 29.72 -14.88
CA ILE A 63 1.30 28.87 -13.84
C ILE A 63 2.33 28.59 -12.74
N GLY A 64 1.94 28.78 -11.47
CA GLY A 64 2.79 28.50 -10.30
C GLY A 64 3.05 27.00 -10.06
N PHE A 65 4.18 26.69 -9.40
CA PHE A 65 4.62 25.31 -9.16
C PHE A 65 3.60 24.47 -8.35
N ASP A 66 3.01 25.07 -7.33
CA ASP A 66 1.95 24.50 -6.49
C ASP A 66 0.70 24.14 -7.29
N THR A 67 0.29 25.01 -8.21
CA THR A 67 -0.83 24.77 -9.11
C THR A 67 -0.51 23.66 -10.11
N VAL A 68 0.72 23.62 -10.66
CA VAL A 68 1.16 22.51 -11.51
C VAL A 68 1.14 21.18 -10.76
N ASP A 69 1.61 21.14 -9.51
CA ASP A 69 1.57 19.92 -8.72
C ASP A 69 0.12 19.49 -8.37
N ALA A 70 -0.78 20.46 -8.16
CA ALA A 70 -2.20 20.17 -8.00
C ALA A 70 -2.82 19.55 -9.28
N LEU A 71 -2.39 20.00 -10.46
CA LEU A 71 -2.83 19.50 -11.76
C LEU A 71 -2.24 18.14 -12.13
N THR A 72 -0.95 17.92 -11.81
CA THR A 72 -0.16 16.77 -12.29
C THR A 72 0.00 15.65 -11.27
N GLY A 73 -0.54 15.79 -10.06
CA GLY A 73 -0.55 14.73 -9.04
C GLY A 73 -1.70 13.74 -9.18
N THR A 74 -2.27 13.31 -8.05
CA THR A 74 -3.32 12.27 -7.95
C THR A 74 -4.54 12.47 -8.86
N LYS A 75 -4.88 13.70 -9.25
CA LYS A 75 -6.01 13.97 -10.16
C LYS A 75 -5.76 13.47 -11.58
N LEU A 76 -4.49 13.39 -11.99
CA LEU A 76 -4.05 12.83 -13.26
C LEU A 76 -3.53 11.40 -13.07
N LYS A 77 -3.93 10.70 -12.00
CA LYS A 77 -3.52 9.31 -11.76
C LYS A 77 -1.99 9.15 -11.61
N ARG A 78 -1.35 10.12 -10.94
CA ARG A 78 0.09 10.16 -10.65
C ARG A 78 0.33 10.29 -9.13
N PRO A 79 1.56 10.04 -8.63
CA PRO A 79 1.86 10.12 -7.21
C PRO A 79 1.52 11.46 -6.58
N LYS A 80 1.33 11.47 -5.25
CA LYS A 80 1.10 12.71 -4.47
C LYS A 80 2.24 13.72 -4.55
N SER A 81 3.46 13.27 -4.87
CA SER A 81 4.62 14.13 -5.09
C SER A 81 4.56 14.87 -6.44
N ALA A 82 3.62 14.54 -7.33
CA ALA A 82 3.38 15.26 -8.58
C ALA A 82 4.68 15.54 -9.37
N THR A 83 4.87 16.76 -9.89
CA THR A 83 5.99 17.11 -10.76
C THR A 83 7.13 17.77 -9.98
N PHE A 84 6.90 18.95 -9.42
CA PHE A 84 7.92 19.76 -8.76
C PHE A 84 8.22 19.27 -7.35
N ARG A 85 7.24 18.72 -6.64
CA ARG A 85 7.52 18.07 -5.35
C ARG A 85 8.34 16.78 -5.51
N THR A 86 8.21 16.06 -6.63
CA THR A 86 9.12 14.96 -6.98
C THR A 86 10.53 15.48 -7.24
N ALA A 87 10.68 16.59 -7.95
CA ALA A 87 11.98 17.23 -8.16
C ALA A 87 12.65 17.64 -6.83
N ASP A 88 11.89 18.21 -5.89
CA ASP A 88 12.38 18.52 -4.54
C ASP A 88 12.76 17.27 -3.73
N LEU A 89 12.00 16.17 -3.88
CA LEU A 89 12.25 14.93 -3.15
C LEU A 89 13.55 14.26 -3.62
N VAL A 90 13.78 14.20 -4.93
CA VAL A 90 14.98 13.61 -5.53
C VAL A 90 16.18 14.55 -5.40
N GLY A 91 15.98 15.83 -5.67
CA GLY A 91 17.00 16.88 -5.65
C GLY A 91 16.99 17.73 -6.92
N LEU A 92 16.95 19.05 -6.77
CA LEU A 92 16.96 19.99 -7.90
C LEU A 92 18.27 19.99 -8.69
N ASP A 93 19.39 19.70 -8.03
CA ASP A 93 20.70 19.46 -8.65
C ASP A 93 20.69 18.22 -9.56
N ILE A 94 20.01 17.16 -9.15
CA ILE A 94 19.86 15.95 -9.97
C ILE A 94 19.01 16.23 -11.19
N LEU A 95 17.87 16.93 -11.03
CA LEU A 95 17.04 17.33 -12.15
C LEU A 95 17.85 18.20 -13.15
N LYS A 96 18.56 19.21 -12.66
CA LYS A 96 19.43 20.06 -13.48
C LYS A 96 20.47 19.23 -14.23
N HIS A 97 21.15 18.32 -13.56
CA HIS A 97 22.17 17.47 -14.18
C HIS A 97 21.61 16.65 -15.34
N VAL A 98 20.42 16.05 -15.19
CA VAL A 98 19.80 15.27 -16.26
C VAL A 98 19.34 16.17 -17.42
N LEU A 99 18.78 17.34 -17.13
CA LEU A 99 18.40 18.31 -18.17
C LEU A 99 19.62 18.79 -18.97
N ASP A 100 20.70 19.16 -18.29
CA ASP A 100 21.96 19.57 -18.93
C ASP A 100 22.55 18.43 -19.77
N GLN A 101 22.50 17.19 -19.29
CA GLN A 101 22.93 16.02 -20.06
C GLN A 101 22.08 15.84 -21.32
N PHE A 102 20.76 15.99 -21.22
CA PHE A 102 19.85 15.91 -22.37
C PHE A 102 20.10 17.04 -23.37
N ASP A 103 20.29 18.28 -22.91
CA ASP A 103 20.62 19.42 -23.76
C ASP A 103 21.95 19.20 -24.51
N GLN A 104 22.95 18.55 -23.89
CA GLN A 104 24.24 18.27 -24.50
C GLN A 104 24.22 17.07 -25.46
N THR A 105 23.44 16.04 -25.17
CA THR A 105 23.49 14.75 -25.89
C THR A 105 22.41 14.60 -26.96
N LEU A 106 21.32 15.35 -26.87
CA LEU A 106 20.11 15.17 -27.71
C LEU A 106 19.90 16.32 -28.69
N VAL A 107 20.99 16.80 -29.29
CA VAL A 107 21.00 18.00 -30.13
C VAL A 107 20.08 17.93 -31.36
N ASP A 108 19.82 16.72 -31.86
CA ASP A 108 18.95 16.47 -33.02
C ASP A 108 17.50 16.10 -32.63
N ASP A 109 17.16 16.17 -31.33
CA ASP A 109 15.82 15.89 -30.84
C ASP A 109 14.84 17.03 -31.23
N PRO A 110 13.67 16.74 -31.84
CA PRO A 110 12.70 17.78 -32.17
C PRO A 110 12.22 18.61 -30.97
N TRP A 111 12.28 18.05 -29.76
CA TRP A 111 11.94 18.72 -28.51
C TRP A 111 13.17 19.26 -27.74
N HIS A 112 14.37 19.28 -28.35
CA HIS A 112 15.62 19.70 -27.69
C HIS A 112 15.49 21.00 -26.86
N HIS A 113 14.73 21.97 -27.37
CA HIS A 113 14.47 23.24 -26.69
C HIS A 113 13.80 23.14 -25.31
N TYR A 114 13.20 21.99 -24.94
CA TYR A 114 12.60 21.74 -23.62
C TYR A 114 13.65 21.43 -22.56
N PHE A 115 14.84 20.96 -22.96
CA PHE A 115 15.90 20.55 -22.04
C PHE A 115 16.74 21.72 -21.51
N LYS A 116 16.52 22.93 -22.03
CA LYS A 116 17.22 24.12 -21.55
C LYS A 116 16.88 24.40 -20.09
N THR A 117 17.90 24.34 -19.25
CA THR A 117 17.77 24.64 -17.82
C THR A 117 17.21 26.06 -17.61
N PRO A 118 16.11 26.22 -16.86
CA PRO A 118 15.52 27.53 -16.61
C PRO A 118 16.29 28.27 -15.52
N LYS A 119 16.37 29.60 -15.63
CA LYS A 119 17.13 30.47 -14.71
C LYS A 119 16.79 30.29 -13.22
N TRP A 120 15.52 30.00 -12.91
CA TRP A 120 15.10 29.79 -11.52
C TRP A 120 15.73 28.52 -10.94
N LEU A 121 15.93 27.48 -11.75
CA LEU A 121 16.55 26.23 -11.31
C LEU A 121 18.04 26.43 -11.06
N ASP A 122 18.74 27.14 -11.94
CA ASP A 122 20.13 27.57 -11.72
C ASP A 122 20.26 28.34 -10.40
N THR A 123 19.39 29.33 -10.18
CA THR A 123 19.42 30.18 -8.99
C THR A 123 19.27 29.35 -7.70
N LEU A 124 18.31 28.43 -7.65
CA LEU A 124 18.10 27.58 -6.46
C LEU A 124 19.28 26.63 -6.22
N VAL A 125 19.83 26.04 -7.29
CA VAL A 125 21.00 25.15 -7.17
C VAL A 125 22.24 25.89 -6.69
N GLU A 126 22.52 27.09 -7.22
CA GLU A 126 23.63 27.94 -6.79
C GLU A 126 23.50 28.39 -5.32
N GLN A 127 22.27 28.60 -4.85
CA GLN A 127 21.97 28.94 -3.44
C GLN A 127 22.01 27.73 -2.51
N HIS A 128 22.23 26.52 -3.04
CA HIS A 128 22.15 25.26 -2.30
C HIS A 128 20.74 24.95 -1.74
N ASP A 129 19.69 25.51 -2.37
CA ASP A 129 18.29 25.19 -2.12
C ASP A 129 17.90 23.97 -2.99
N LEU A 130 18.32 22.77 -2.56
CA LEU A 130 18.23 21.55 -3.36
C LEU A 130 16.97 20.69 -3.13
N GLY A 131 16.00 21.14 -2.35
CA GLY A 131 14.76 20.42 -2.03
C GLY A 131 14.73 19.81 -0.63
N GLU A 132 14.16 18.61 -0.49
CA GLU A 132 13.94 17.97 0.83
C GLU A 132 15.25 17.72 1.60
N LYS A 133 16.32 17.35 0.90
CA LYS A 133 17.62 17.06 1.51
C LYS A 133 18.28 18.28 2.17
N THR A 134 17.96 19.50 1.71
CA THR A 134 18.39 20.78 2.29
C THR A 134 17.25 21.50 3.04
N LYS A 135 16.06 20.89 3.12
CA LYS A 135 14.82 21.45 3.69
C LYS A 135 14.32 22.74 3.01
N CYS A 136 14.89 23.10 1.86
CA CYS A 136 14.60 24.31 1.09
C CYS A 136 14.87 24.03 -0.40
N GLY A 137 13.94 24.41 -1.28
CA GLY A 137 13.95 24.13 -2.73
C GLY A 137 12.78 24.85 -3.41
N ILE A 138 12.08 24.22 -4.36
CA ILE A 138 10.85 24.82 -4.90
C ILE A 138 9.82 25.02 -3.78
N TYR A 139 9.80 24.10 -2.82
CA TYR A 139 9.01 24.21 -1.60
C TYR A 139 9.90 24.28 -0.37
N LYS A 140 9.42 25.02 0.63
CA LYS A 140 9.97 24.96 1.99
C LYS A 140 8.85 24.96 3.02
N LYS A 141 9.15 24.41 4.19
CA LYS A 141 8.22 24.42 5.34
C LYS A 141 8.70 25.41 6.38
N GLU A 142 7.86 26.39 6.70
CA GLU A 142 8.16 27.44 7.66
C GLU A 142 6.97 27.60 8.61
N ASN A 143 7.20 27.50 9.93
CA ASN A 143 6.16 27.58 10.96
C ASN A 143 4.95 26.64 10.74
N GLY A 144 5.19 25.47 10.15
CA GLY A 144 4.15 24.48 9.85
C GLY A 144 3.41 24.72 8.53
N GLU A 145 3.61 25.87 7.89
CA GLU A 145 3.04 26.19 6.57
C GLU A 145 4.00 25.82 5.44
N ILE A 146 3.44 25.40 4.30
CA ILE A 146 4.21 25.15 3.07
C ILE A 146 4.23 26.43 2.26
N LYS A 147 5.43 26.86 1.88
CA LYS A 147 5.65 27.99 0.98
C LYS A 147 6.26 27.49 -0.33
N ALA A 148 5.85 28.08 -1.45
CA ALA A 148 6.35 27.80 -2.79
C ALA A 148 7.19 28.98 -3.29
N TYR A 149 8.27 28.69 -4.02
CA TYR A 149 9.11 29.68 -4.66
C TYR A 149 8.36 30.37 -5.80
N HIS A 150 8.31 31.70 -5.78
CA HIS A 150 7.67 32.49 -6.83
C HIS A 150 8.74 33.11 -7.72
N VAL A 151 8.75 32.72 -9.00
CA VAL A 151 9.85 33.02 -9.95
C VAL A 151 10.03 34.51 -10.17
N GLU A 152 8.94 35.27 -10.35
CA GLU A 152 9.00 36.70 -10.69
C GLU A 152 9.55 37.55 -9.53
N SER A 153 9.15 37.22 -8.30
CA SER A 153 9.56 37.96 -7.11
C SER A 153 10.81 37.39 -6.43
N GLN A 154 11.28 36.23 -6.87
CA GLN A 154 12.36 35.45 -6.26
C GLN A 154 12.18 35.27 -4.76
N SER A 155 10.94 35.05 -4.34
CA SER A 155 10.57 34.97 -2.93
C SER A 155 9.59 33.83 -2.67
N TYR A 156 9.47 33.40 -1.42
CA TYR A 156 8.58 32.32 -1.03
C TYR A 156 7.23 32.86 -0.59
N VAL A 157 6.17 32.46 -1.29
CA VAL A 157 4.78 32.80 -0.98
C VAL A 157 4.05 31.57 -0.44
N LYS A 158 2.91 31.79 0.22
CA LYS A 158 2.07 30.68 0.70
C LYS A 158 1.59 29.85 -0.49
N ALA A 159 1.83 28.54 -0.48
CA ALA A 159 1.41 27.66 -1.55
C ALA A 159 -0.13 27.62 -1.68
N ASN A 160 -0.62 27.85 -2.89
CA ASN A 160 -2.01 27.79 -3.31
C ASN A 160 -2.20 26.69 -4.37
N TYR A 161 -2.69 25.53 -3.94
CA TYR A 161 -2.96 24.37 -4.81
C TYR A 161 -4.31 24.49 -5.55
N GLU A 162 -4.70 25.70 -5.93
CA GLU A 162 -6.00 25.98 -6.54
C GLU A 162 -6.02 25.56 -8.01
N ILE A 163 -7.08 24.84 -8.37
CA ILE A 163 -7.38 24.48 -9.74
C ILE A 163 -8.72 25.08 -10.12
N ASP A 164 -8.81 25.62 -11.33
CA ASP A 164 -10.06 26.11 -11.88
C ASP A 164 -11.17 25.04 -11.85
N SER A 165 -12.39 25.50 -11.60
CA SER A 165 -13.56 24.64 -11.41
C SER A 165 -13.93 23.84 -12.66
N SER A 166 -13.74 24.41 -13.86
CA SER A 166 -14.03 23.72 -15.12
C SER A 166 -13.03 22.58 -15.35
N VAL A 167 -11.75 22.79 -15.01
CA VAL A 167 -10.70 21.76 -15.13
C VAL A 167 -10.85 20.68 -14.06
N LYS A 168 -11.22 21.05 -12.83
CA LYS A 168 -11.59 20.08 -11.79
C LYS A 168 -12.73 19.17 -12.23
N SER A 169 -13.67 19.67 -13.01
CA SER A 169 -14.79 18.89 -13.54
C SER A 169 -14.31 17.91 -14.61
N ILE A 170 -13.47 18.36 -15.55
CA ILE A 170 -12.86 17.49 -16.58
C ILE A 170 -12.06 16.34 -15.95
N LEU A 171 -11.25 16.61 -14.92
CA LEU A 171 -10.44 15.58 -14.25
C LEU A 171 -11.27 14.57 -13.42
N LYS A 172 -12.57 14.81 -13.24
CA LYS A 172 -13.51 13.85 -12.63
C LYS A 172 -14.28 13.03 -13.67
N GLU A 173 -14.29 13.46 -14.92
CA GLU A 173 -14.91 12.72 -16.02
C GLU A 173 -14.13 11.46 -16.35
N ASP A 174 -14.78 10.58 -17.10
CA ASP A 174 -14.18 9.37 -17.65
C ASP A 174 -12.91 9.71 -18.46
N ILE A 175 -11.85 8.93 -18.22
CA ILE A 175 -10.53 9.13 -18.83
C ILE A 175 -10.60 9.20 -20.36
N THR A 176 -11.53 8.47 -20.97
CA THR A 176 -11.76 8.37 -22.43
C THR A 176 -12.16 9.70 -23.09
N LYS A 177 -12.61 10.69 -22.31
CA LYS A 177 -13.04 12.00 -22.81
C LYS A 177 -12.04 13.11 -22.52
N GLN A 178 -11.07 12.89 -21.65
CA GLN A 178 -10.29 13.96 -21.04
C GLN A 178 -9.45 14.74 -22.05
N ILE A 179 -8.82 14.10 -23.05
CA ILE A 179 -8.02 14.81 -24.07
C ILE A 179 -8.89 15.82 -24.83
N SER A 180 -10.05 15.36 -25.31
CA SER A 180 -10.96 16.20 -26.09
C SER A 180 -11.51 17.39 -25.29
N LEU A 181 -11.87 17.16 -24.03
CA LEU A 181 -12.40 18.18 -23.12
C LEU A 181 -11.33 19.20 -22.73
N LEU A 182 -10.10 18.75 -22.46
CA LEU A 182 -8.98 19.65 -22.13
C LEU A 182 -8.63 20.54 -23.33
N LYS A 183 -8.58 19.98 -24.55
CA LYS A 183 -8.33 20.76 -25.78
C LYS A 183 -9.37 21.86 -26.01
N ALA A 184 -10.64 21.52 -25.81
CA ALA A 184 -11.76 22.45 -26.03
C ALA A 184 -11.77 23.62 -25.03
N ASN A 185 -11.24 23.42 -23.82
CA ASN A 185 -11.28 24.41 -22.74
C ASN A 185 -10.12 25.40 -22.80
N LYS A 186 -10.42 26.69 -22.97
CA LYS A 186 -9.41 27.76 -23.15
C LYS A 186 -8.73 28.24 -21.86
N HIS A 187 -9.14 27.74 -20.69
CA HIS A 187 -8.50 28.11 -19.43
C HIS A 187 -7.02 27.67 -19.42
N PRO A 188 -6.08 28.49 -18.90
CA PRO A 188 -4.64 28.15 -18.88
C PRO A 188 -4.34 26.78 -18.28
N HIS A 189 -5.02 26.38 -17.21
CA HIS A 189 -4.83 25.07 -16.58
C HIS A 189 -5.20 23.89 -17.50
N ALA A 190 -6.25 24.03 -18.32
CA ALA A 190 -6.64 22.99 -19.28
C ALA A 190 -5.66 22.93 -20.45
N GLN A 191 -5.27 24.10 -20.97
CA GLN A 191 -4.29 24.21 -22.04
C GLN A 191 -2.92 23.68 -21.61
N PHE A 192 -2.53 23.89 -20.35
CA PHE A 192 -1.33 23.31 -19.75
C PHE A 192 -1.37 21.78 -19.77
N LEU A 193 -2.40 21.18 -19.16
CA LEU A 193 -2.53 19.72 -19.09
C LEU A 193 -2.59 19.08 -20.49
N TYR A 194 -3.40 19.64 -21.38
CA TYR A 194 -3.50 19.16 -22.76
C TYR A 194 -2.14 19.22 -23.48
N SER A 195 -1.38 20.30 -23.32
CA SER A 195 -0.08 20.42 -23.99
C SER A 195 0.94 19.41 -23.43
N VAL A 196 1.02 19.25 -22.10
CA VAL A 196 1.91 18.27 -21.47
C VAL A 196 1.56 16.84 -21.89
N ILE A 197 0.27 16.49 -21.91
CA ILE A 197 -0.19 15.16 -22.34
C ILE A 197 0.16 14.94 -23.81
N LYS A 198 -0.18 15.90 -24.69
CA LYS A 198 0.13 15.84 -26.12
C LYS A 198 1.62 15.61 -26.35
N ASP A 199 2.46 16.43 -25.75
CA ASP A 199 3.91 16.34 -25.94
C ASP A 199 4.44 15.01 -25.45
N THR A 200 3.99 14.55 -24.27
CA THR A 200 4.43 13.26 -23.73
C THR A 200 3.99 12.11 -24.64
N CYS A 201 2.77 12.13 -25.18
CA CYS A 201 2.31 11.14 -26.17
C CYS A 201 3.19 11.13 -27.42
N LEU A 202 3.36 12.28 -28.05
CA LEU A 202 4.09 12.39 -29.32
C LEU A 202 5.58 12.08 -29.17
N TYR A 203 6.20 12.57 -28.10
CA TYR A 203 7.59 12.27 -27.77
C TYR A 203 7.79 10.77 -27.51
N SER A 204 6.89 10.15 -26.73
CA SER A 204 6.94 8.70 -26.46
C SER A 204 6.83 7.90 -27.74
N ALA A 205 5.88 8.22 -28.64
CA ALA A 205 5.77 7.56 -29.93
C ALA A 205 7.02 7.78 -30.80
N TYR A 206 7.51 9.02 -30.91
CA TYR A 206 8.66 9.35 -31.73
C TYR A 206 9.92 8.57 -31.32
N HIS A 207 10.17 8.44 -30.01
CA HIS A 207 11.36 7.78 -29.48
C HIS A 207 11.20 6.27 -29.24
N LEU A 208 9.99 5.72 -29.25
CA LEU A 208 9.72 4.33 -28.87
C LEU A 208 10.68 3.33 -29.55
N GLN A 209 10.82 3.38 -30.87
CA GLN A 209 11.71 2.46 -31.62
C GLN A 209 13.20 2.61 -31.23
N LYS A 210 13.63 3.77 -30.74
CA LYS A 210 15.02 4.02 -30.35
C LYS A 210 15.30 3.52 -28.94
N ILE A 211 14.38 3.72 -28.00
CA ILE A 211 14.65 3.51 -26.57
C ILE A 211 14.11 2.20 -26.00
N ALA A 212 13.04 1.63 -26.60
CA ALA A 212 12.38 0.44 -26.09
C ALA A 212 11.90 -0.51 -27.21
N HIS A 213 11.20 -1.59 -26.86
CA HIS A 213 10.75 -2.61 -27.81
C HIS A 213 9.24 -2.51 -28.09
N SER A 214 8.44 -2.10 -27.11
CA SER A 214 6.98 -2.01 -27.21
C SER A 214 6.41 -0.84 -26.40
N CYS A 215 5.16 -0.45 -26.70
CA CYS A 215 4.43 0.53 -25.89
C CYS A 215 4.38 0.14 -24.40
N ARG A 216 4.28 -1.17 -24.11
CA ARG A 216 4.27 -1.71 -22.74
C ARG A 216 5.52 -1.34 -21.96
N ASP A 217 6.68 -1.32 -22.59
CA ASP A 217 7.93 -0.98 -21.91
C ASP A 217 7.89 0.48 -21.40
N ILE A 218 7.47 1.41 -22.25
CA ILE A 218 7.35 2.82 -21.85
C ILE A 218 6.35 2.98 -20.69
N ASP A 219 5.18 2.35 -20.78
CA ASP A 219 4.19 2.48 -19.72
C ASP A 219 4.67 1.81 -18.42
N TRP A 220 5.25 0.61 -18.45
CA TRP A 220 5.81 -0.01 -17.25
C TRP A 220 6.98 0.78 -16.65
N ALA A 221 7.79 1.44 -17.47
CA ALA A 221 8.82 2.35 -16.99
C ALA A 221 8.20 3.54 -16.21
N LEU A 222 7.05 4.07 -16.65
CA LEU A 222 6.32 5.12 -15.96
C LEU A 222 5.62 4.63 -14.69
N HIS A 223 5.01 3.44 -14.73
CA HIS A 223 4.39 2.79 -13.56
C HIS A 223 5.43 2.49 -12.47
N TRP A 224 6.50 1.77 -12.80
CA TRP A 224 7.46 1.28 -11.80
C TRP A 224 8.58 2.27 -11.48
N GLY A 225 8.92 3.16 -12.41
CA GLY A 225 9.95 4.19 -12.25
C GLY A 225 9.41 5.52 -11.71
N PHE A 226 8.27 5.99 -12.21
CA PHE A 226 7.67 7.28 -11.83
C PHE A 226 6.38 7.15 -11.01
N GLY A 227 5.90 5.94 -10.75
CA GLY A 227 4.73 5.69 -9.90
C GLY A 227 3.39 6.10 -10.52
N TRP A 228 3.31 6.26 -11.84
CA TRP A 228 2.04 6.59 -12.50
C TRP A 228 1.07 5.40 -12.36
N GLU A 229 -0.22 5.67 -12.13
CA GLU A 229 -1.26 4.63 -12.10
C GLU A 229 -1.79 4.32 -13.50
N VAL A 230 -1.58 5.23 -14.46
CA VAL A 230 -1.93 5.07 -15.88
C VAL A 230 -0.76 5.60 -16.71
N GLY A 231 -0.20 4.75 -17.55
CA GLY A 231 0.85 5.06 -18.51
C GLY A 231 0.37 5.98 -19.63
N ILE A 232 1.30 6.46 -20.45
CA ILE A 232 1.00 7.44 -21.49
C ILE A 232 0.31 6.79 -22.69
N PHE A 233 0.70 5.57 -23.09
CA PHE A 233 0.02 4.87 -24.18
C PHE A 233 -1.34 4.31 -23.73
N GLU A 234 -1.48 3.89 -22.47
CA GLU A 234 -2.78 3.58 -21.86
C GLU A 234 -3.74 4.77 -21.94
N PHE A 235 -3.28 5.95 -21.50
CA PHE A 235 -4.07 7.17 -21.52
C PHE A 235 -4.47 7.57 -22.94
N TRP A 236 -3.54 7.47 -23.90
CA TRP A 236 -3.78 7.77 -25.31
C TRP A 236 -4.77 6.78 -25.93
N GLN A 237 -4.58 5.47 -25.73
CA GLN A 237 -5.50 4.45 -26.24
C GLN A 237 -6.92 4.64 -25.69
N ALA A 238 -7.06 4.95 -24.39
CA ALA A 238 -8.37 5.18 -23.78
C ALA A 238 -9.12 6.35 -24.44
N ASN A 239 -8.41 7.38 -24.92
CA ASN A 239 -8.99 8.52 -25.65
C ASN A 239 -9.07 8.29 -27.18
N GLY A 240 -8.81 7.07 -27.64
CA GLY A 240 -8.74 6.72 -29.06
C GLY A 240 -7.43 7.16 -29.71
N VAL A 241 -6.65 6.19 -30.22
CA VAL A 241 -5.32 6.43 -30.82
C VAL A 241 -5.40 7.45 -31.95
N LYS A 242 -6.19 7.15 -32.99
CA LYS A 242 -6.35 8.01 -34.17
C LYS A 242 -7.02 9.34 -33.83
N GLN A 243 -8.09 9.31 -33.03
CA GLN A 243 -8.81 10.53 -32.63
C GLN A 243 -7.89 11.51 -31.92
N SER A 244 -7.08 11.03 -30.98
CA SER A 244 -6.14 11.87 -30.24
C SER A 244 -5.01 12.38 -31.15
N LEU A 245 -4.48 11.53 -32.05
CA LEU A 245 -3.48 11.97 -33.04
C LEU A 245 -4.01 13.09 -33.94
N ASP A 246 -5.22 12.95 -34.48
CA ASP A 246 -5.86 13.97 -35.31
C ASP A 246 -6.01 15.29 -34.56
N LEU A 247 -6.37 15.23 -33.26
CA LEU A 247 -6.41 16.42 -32.41
C LEU A 247 -5.02 17.04 -32.23
N PHE A 248 -3.98 16.25 -32.00
CA PHE A 248 -2.63 16.76 -31.80
C PHE A 248 -2.09 17.47 -33.06
N LEU A 249 -2.32 16.90 -34.24
CA LEU A 249 -1.89 17.45 -35.53
C LEU A 249 -2.64 18.73 -35.94
N GLN A 250 -3.82 18.99 -35.38
CA GLN A 250 -4.52 20.27 -35.60
C GLN A 250 -3.79 21.47 -35.00
N ASP A 251 -2.96 21.27 -33.97
CA ASP A 251 -2.24 22.39 -33.32
C ASP A 251 -0.97 22.77 -34.09
N ASP A 252 -0.30 21.78 -34.67
CA ASP A 252 0.91 21.95 -35.45
C ASP A 252 1.03 20.79 -36.46
N GLN A 253 0.78 21.09 -37.73
CA GLN A 253 0.88 20.09 -38.80
C GLN A 253 2.33 19.66 -39.10
N ASN A 254 3.32 20.42 -38.63
CA ASN A 254 4.74 20.14 -38.83
C ASN A 254 5.37 19.40 -37.65
N ILE A 255 4.58 19.02 -36.64
CA ILE A 255 5.10 18.30 -35.48
C ILE A 255 5.68 16.96 -35.90
N SER A 256 6.86 16.64 -35.36
CA SER A 256 7.56 15.40 -35.68
C SER A 256 6.78 14.20 -35.14
N THR A 257 6.27 13.36 -36.04
CA THR A 257 5.62 12.09 -35.71
C THR A 257 6.31 10.94 -36.42
N PRO A 258 6.41 9.75 -35.80
CA PRO A 258 6.98 8.60 -36.49
C PRO A 258 5.98 8.08 -37.53
N SER A 259 6.47 7.56 -38.66
CA SER A 259 5.60 7.11 -39.77
C SER A 259 4.56 6.07 -39.34
N TRP A 260 4.94 5.17 -38.42
CA TRP A 260 4.12 4.05 -37.98
C TRP A 260 2.84 4.45 -37.24
N ILE A 261 2.78 5.63 -36.61
CA ILE A 261 1.66 5.98 -35.71
C ILE A 261 0.31 6.11 -36.41
N ASN A 262 0.31 6.43 -37.70
CA ASN A 262 -0.90 6.66 -38.49
C ASN A 262 -1.72 5.37 -38.70
N ASP A 263 -1.05 4.22 -38.67
CA ASP A 263 -1.63 2.92 -39.01
C ASP A 263 -1.85 2.02 -37.78
N VAL A 264 -1.71 2.57 -36.55
CA VAL A 264 -1.89 1.79 -35.32
C VAL A 264 -3.36 1.78 -34.89
N PRO A 265 -4.04 0.61 -34.94
CA PRO A 265 -5.42 0.52 -34.46
C PRO A 265 -5.50 0.61 -32.93
N ALA A 266 -4.54 -0.01 -32.23
CA ALA A 266 -4.46 -0.05 -30.77
C ALA A 266 -3.01 -0.31 -30.33
N PHE A 267 -2.59 0.34 -29.25
CA PHE A 267 -1.33 0.06 -28.55
C PHE A 267 -1.39 -1.21 -27.72
N TYR A 268 -2.56 -1.56 -27.19
CA TYR A 268 -2.79 -2.77 -26.41
C TYR A 268 -3.99 -3.55 -26.95
N THR A 269 -3.79 -4.86 -27.08
CA THR A 269 -4.80 -5.83 -27.52
C THR A 269 -4.69 -7.09 -26.67
N ASN A 270 -5.56 -8.06 -26.93
CA ASN A 270 -5.50 -9.38 -26.28
C ASN A 270 -4.24 -10.17 -26.65
N GLU A 271 -3.58 -9.83 -27.76
CA GLU A 271 -2.35 -10.47 -28.24
C GLU A 271 -1.09 -9.85 -27.61
N GLY A 272 -1.22 -8.67 -27.01
CA GLY A 272 -0.13 -7.98 -26.31
C GLY A 272 -0.05 -6.50 -26.63
N ALA A 273 1.17 -5.97 -26.61
CA ALA A 273 1.44 -4.56 -26.79
C ALA A 273 2.16 -4.28 -28.10
N TYR A 274 1.80 -3.17 -28.74
CA TYR A 274 2.29 -2.82 -30.07
C TYR A 274 3.79 -2.53 -30.05
N ALA A 275 4.51 -3.16 -30.98
CA ALA A 275 5.93 -3.01 -31.20
C ALA A 275 6.16 -2.44 -32.61
N PRO A 276 6.55 -1.16 -32.72
CA PRO A 276 6.64 -0.50 -34.02
C PRO A 276 7.81 -0.97 -34.90
N ALA A 277 8.78 -1.72 -34.38
CA ALA A 277 9.92 -2.19 -35.17
C ALA A 277 9.49 -3.21 -36.24
N ASP A 278 8.61 -4.13 -35.86
CA ASP A 278 8.12 -5.22 -36.71
C ASP A 278 6.60 -5.11 -37.01
N SER A 279 5.93 -4.08 -36.47
CA SER A 279 4.48 -3.88 -36.56
C SER A 279 3.68 -5.07 -36.03
N VAL A 280 4.11 -5.64 -34.90
CA VAL A 280 3.48 -6.79 -34.24
C VAL A 280 2.99 -6.45 -32.84
N GLN A 281 2.12 -7.29 -32.29
CA GLN A 281 1.77 -7.28 -30.87
C GLN A 281 2.70 -8.24 -30.12
N ILE A 282 3.43 -7.74 -29.11
CA ILE A 282 4.33 -8.55 -28.29
C ILE A 282 3.60 -9.00 -27.02
N PRO A 283 3.44 -10.31 -26.77
CA PRO A 283 2.84 -10.81 -25.54
C PRO A 283 3.77 -10.55 -24.34
N TYR A 284 3.31 -10.84 -23.12
CA TYR A 284 4.20 -10.79 -21.95
C TYR A 284 5.37 -11.77 -22.08
N SER A 285 6.50 -11.45 -21.44
CA SER A 285 7.66 -12.34 -21.37
C SER A 285 7.24 -13.75 -20.90
N ASN A 286 7.80 -14.74 -21.58
CA ASN A 286 7.66 -16.16 -21.25
C ASN A 286 8.81 -16.69 -20.37
N HIS A 287 9.64 -15.79 -19.81
CA HIS A 287 10.69 -16.16 -18.89
C HIS A 287 10.11 -16.97 -17.71
N VAL A 288 10.76 -18.10 -17.38
CA VAL A 288 10.26 -19.09 -16.40
C VAL A 288 10.00 -18.49 -15.01
N VAL A 289 10.71 -17.43 -14.64
CA VAL A 289 10.50 -16.72 -13.36
C VAL A 289 9.06 -16.21 -13.21
N TYR A 290 8.42 -15.81 -14.32
CA TYR A 290 7.08 -15.25 -14.30
C TYR A 290 5.97 -16.29 -14.22
N GLU A 291 6.29 -17.60 -14.28
CA GLU A 291 5.31 -18.67 -13.99
C GLU A 291 4.86 -18.65 -12.53
N ARG A 292 5.68 -18.08 -11.63
CA ARG A 292 5.36 -17.91 -10.21
C ARG A 292 4.46 -16.70 -9.95
N GLN A 293 4.23 -15.86 -10.94
CA GLN A 293 3.36 -14.68 -10.84
C GLN A 293 1.98 -15.01 -11.38
N LEU A 294 1.16 -15.67 -10.55
CA LEU A 294 -0.16 -16.19 -10.95
C LEU A 294 -1.08 -15.11 -11.53
N TYR A 295 -0.99 -13.89 -10.97
CA TYR A 295 -1.71 -12.73 -11.46
C TYR A 295 -0.73 -11.61 -11.76
N ARG A 296 -0.32 -11.51 -13.03
CA ARG A 296 0.49 -10.39 -13.49
C ARG A 296 -0.38 -9.14 -13.61
N PRO A 297 0.12 -7.96 -13.21
CA PRO A 297 -0.55 -6.70 -13.48
C PRO A 297 -0.76 -6.52 -14.99
N THR A 298 -1.94 -6.02 -15.36
CA THR A 298 -2.32 -5.71 -16.73
C THR A 298 -2.43 -4.21 -16.92
N LEU A 299 -2.04 -3.73 -18.10
CA LEU A 299 -2.25 -2.34 -18.48
C LEU A 299 -3.69 -2.12 -18.98
N MET A 300 -4.17 -0.89 -18.90
CA MET A 300 -5.46 -0.47 -19.42
C MET A 300 -5.57 -0.78 -20.92
N GLY A 301 -6.58 -1.58 -21.28
CA GLY A 301 -6.79 -2.04 -22.65
C GLY A 301 -6.29 -3.47 -22.91
N GLU A 302 -5.57 -4.07 -21.95
CA GLU A 302 -5.31 -5.50 -21.93
C GLU A 302 -6.41 -6.24 -21.13
N ASN A 303 -6.61 -7.52 -21.43
CA ASN A 303 -7.53 -8.35 -20.65
C ASN A 303 -6.90 -8.72 -19.30
N SER A 304 -7.62 -8.46 -18.21
CA SER A 304 -7.25 -8.98 -16.90
C SER A 304 -7.52 -10.48 -16.83
N VAL A 305 -6.62 -11.22 -16.19
CA VAL A 305 -6.84 -12.63 -15.84
C VAL A 305 -7.93 -12.70 -14.77
N GLU A 306 -9.00 -13.47 -15.02
CA GLU A 306 -10.03 -13.71 -14.01
C GLU A 306 -9.44 -14.48 -12.82
N GLN A 307 -9.71 -13.98 -11.62
CA GLN A 307 -9.18 -14.57 -10.39
C GLN A 307 -10.11 -15.65 -9.88
N GLY A 308 -10.00 -16.86 -10.44
CA GLY A 308 -10.71 -18.05 -9.97
C GLY A 308 -12.24 -17.95 -9.91
N GLU A 309 -12.86 -18.99 -9.36
CA GLU A 309 -14.31 -19.10 -9.19
C GLU A 309 -14.75 -18.64 -7.80
N THR A 310 -15.70 -17.69 -7.75
CA THR A 310 -16.25 -17.16 -6.49
C THR A 310 -17.20 -18.16 -5.84
N ILE A 311 -16.95 -18.53 -4.58
CA ILE A 311 -17.85 -19.33 -3.73
C ILE A 311 -18.92 -18.43 -3.13
N PHE A 312 -18.51 -17.30 -2.54
CA PHE A 312 -19.40 -16.23 -2.14
C PHE A 312 -18.66 -14.89 -2.08
N GLU A 313 -19.40 -13.80 -2.22
CA GLU A 313 -18.87 -12.44 -2.18
C GLU A 313 -19.91 -11.47 -1.61
N ASN A 314 -19.44 -10.48 -0.88
CA ASN A 314 -20.23 -9.34 -0.40
C ASN A 314 -19.40 -8.04 -0.51
N ASP A 315 -19.85 -6.97 0.10
CA ASP A 315 -19.17 -5.68 0.05
C ASP A 315 -17.82 -5.69 0.81
N SER A 316 -17.69 -6.56 1.81
CA SER A 316 -16.53 -6.62 2.69
C SER A 316 -15.50 -7.69 2.32
N VAL A 317 -15.89 -8.79 1.67
CA VAL A 317 -15.00 -9.92 1.36
C VAL A 317 -15.34 -10.61 0.04
N ARG A 318 -14.37 -11.36 -0.47
CA ARG A 318 -14.54 -12.37 -1.52
C ARG A 318 -13.90 -13.68 -1.07
N PHE A 319 -14.62 -14.79 -1.22
CA PHE A 319 -14.13 -16.14 -0.96
C PHE A 319 -14.22 -16.96 -2.25
N PHE A 320 -13.09 -17.48 -2.74
CA PHE A 320 -12.97 -18.05 -4.09
C PHE A 320 -11.89 -19.16 -4.14
N HIS A 321 -11.79 -19.88 -5.26
CA HIS A 321 -10.75 -20.90 -5.48
C HIS A 321 -10.34 -20.98 -6.96
N GLU A 322 -9.23 -21.67 -7.25
CA GLU A 322 -8.73 -21.88 -8.62
C GLU A 322 -8.76 -23.35 -9.04
N ASN A 323 -9.76 -24.10 -8.56
CA ASN A 323 -9.95 -25.52 -8.85
C ASN A 323 -8.76 -26.44 -8.49
N ASP A 324 -7.87 -25.99 -7.60
CA ASP A 324 -6.72 -26.73 -7.09
C ASP A 324 -6.97 -27.34 -5.68
N GLY A 325 -8.19 -27.18 -5.16
CA GLY A 325 -8.58 -27.62 -3.83
C GLY A 325 -8.12 -26.71 -2.70
N ILE A 326 -7.68 -25.49 -3.00
CA ILE A 326 -7.30 -24.46 -2.03
C ILE A 326 -8.28 -23.30 -2.13
N ALA A 327 -8.90 -22.94 -1.01
CA ALA A 327 -9.77 -21.77 -0.94
C ALA A 327 -8.99 -20.52 -0.55
N ILE A 328 -9.40 -19.37 -1.06
CA ILE A 328 -8.76 -18.07 -0.86
C ILE A 328 -9.81 -17.11 -0.30
N PHE A 329 -9.48 -16.48 0.83
CA PHE A 329 -10.30 -15.47 1.49
C PHE A 329 -9.62 -14.10 1.39
N SER A 330 -10.29 -13.16 0.72
CA SER A 330 -9.81 -11.81 0.47
C SER A 330 -10.72 -10.76 1.07
N LEU A 331 -10.11 -9.72 1.62
CA LEU A 331 -10.81 -8.56 2.17
C LEU A 331 -11.01 -7.52 1.07
N LYS A 332 -12.17 -6.86 1.05
CA LYS A 332 -12.53 -5.76 0.14
C LYS A 332 -12.74 -4.43 0.87
N THR A 333 -12.81 -4.47 2.20
CA THR A 333 -12.94 -3.27 3.03
C THR A 333 -11.77 -2.31 2.78
N LYS A 334 -11.99 -1.02 3.00
CA LYS A 334 -10.93 -0.01 2.87
C LYS A 334 -9.75 -0.35 3.78
N LEU A 335 -8.54 -0.36 3.21
CA LEU A 335 -7.29 -0.81 3.86
C LEU A 335 -7.38 -2.23 4.47
N HIS A 336 -8.31 -3.05 3.98
CA HIS A 336 -8.57 -4.41 4.44
C HIS A 336 -8.80 -4.49 5.95
N THR A 337 -9.56 -3.54 6.49
CA THR A 337 -9.91 -3.48 7.92
C THR A 337 -10.97 -4.52 8.31
N LEU A 338 -10.93 -4.98 9.56
CA LEU A 338 -11.85 -5.98 10.09
C LEU A 338 -13.11 -5.29 10.65
N ASN A 339 -14.21 -5.40 9.90
CA ASN A 339 -15.56 -5.08 10.40
C ASN A 339 -16.31 -6.36 10.81
N LEU A 340 -17.52 -6.19 11.36
CA LEU A 340 -18.37 -7.33 11.73
C LEU A 340 -18.71 -8.26 10.55
N GLU A 341 -18.90 -7.74 9.34
CA GLU A 341 -19.22 -8.54 8.15
C GLU A 341 -18.03 -9.45 7.75
N VAL A 342 -16.79 -8.93 7.82
CA VAL A 342 -15.56 -9.71 7.63
C VAL A 342 -15.50 -10.86 8.63
N ILE A 343 -15.73 -10.59 9.93
CA ILE A 343 -15.64 -11.62 10.98
C ILE A 343 -16.67 -12.74 10.75
N ASN A 344 -17.93 -12.38 10.46
CA ASN A 344 -18.97 -13.36 10.16
C ASN A 344 -18.65 -14.16 8.88
N SER A 345 -18.14 -13.48 7.85
CA SER A 345 -17.78 -14.11 6.59
C SER A 345 -16.60 -15.05 6.74
N LEU A 346 -15.61 -14.71 7.57
CA LEU A 346 -14.47 -15.57 7.85
C LEU A 346 -14.91 -16.84 8.58
N ARG A 347 -15.85 -16.74 9.53
CA ARG A 347 -16.45 -17.93 10.18
C ARG A 347 -17.08 -18.86 9.14
N LYS A 348 -17.94 -18.31 8.29
CA LYS A 348 -18.60 -19.04 7.20
C LYS A 348 -17.57 -19.66 6.23
N ALA A 349 -16.51 -18.93 5.90
CA ALA A 349 -15.46 -19.41 5.01
C ALA A 349 -14.70 -20.59 5.61
N ILE A 350 -14.38 -20.55 6.92
CA ILE A 350 -13.74 -21.68 7.62
C ILE A 350 -14.66 -22.90 7.58
N ASP A 351 -15.95 -22.75 7.89
CA ASP A 351 -16.92 -23.86 7.89
C ASP A 351 -17.02 -24.54 6.51
N ILE A 352 -17.05 -23.75 5.43
CA ILE A 352 -17.04 -24.26 4.05
C ILE A 352 -15.69 -24.89 3.71
N ALA A 353 -14.59 -24.22 4.04
CA ALA A 353 -13.25 -24.71 3.74
C ALA A 353 -13.00 -26.09 4.36
N GLU A 354 -13.40 -26.30 5.62
CA GLU A 354 -13.25 -27.60 6.30
C GLU A 354 -14.04 -28.74 5.67
N GLN A 355 -15.11 -28.43 4.93
CA GLN A 355 -15.95 -29.42 4.27
C GLN A 355 -15.46 -29.72 2.84
N ASP A 356 -15.11 -28.67 2.10
CA ASP A 356 -14.99 -28.76 0.63
C ASP A 356 -13.55 -28.59 0.14
N PHE A 357 -12.61 -28.15 0.99
CA PHE A 357 -11.24 -27.78 0.58
C PHE A 357 -10.15 -28.46 1.41
N LYS A 358 -8.93 -28.47 0.86
CA LYS A 358 -7.75 -29.08 1.48
C LYS A 358 -6.95 -28.07 2.32
N ALA A 359 -7.08 -26.78 2.04
CA ALA A 359 -6.39 -25.69 2.70
C ALA A 359 -7.12 -24.36 2.48
N MET A 360 -6.82 -23.36 3.30
CA MET A 360 -7.35 -22.00 3.15
C MET A 360 -6.22 -20.96 3.23
N ILE A 361 -6.22 -20.01 2.31
CA ILE A 361 -5.25 -18.90 2.25
C ILE A 361 -5.97 -17.59 2.51
N LEU A 362 -5.44 -16.77 3.41
CA LEU A 362 -5.79 -15.36 3.54
C LEU A 362 -4.85 -14.55 2.65
N TRP A 363 -5.38 -13.91 1.60
CA TRP A 363 -4.60 -13.17 0.62
C TRP A 363 -5.39 -12.01 0.02
N GLN A 364 -4.70 -10.97 -0.41
CA GLN A 364 -5.25 -9.73 -0.91
C GLN A 364 -4.52 -9.40 -2.20
N ASN A 365 -5.26 -8.97 -3.22
CA ASN A 365 -4.68 -8.65 -4.53
C ASN A 365 -3.78 -7.39 -4.51
N SER A 366 -3.81 -6.63 -3.41
CA SER A 366 -2.98 -5.45 -3.22
C SER A 366 -2.67 -5.24 -1.75
N ALA A 367 -1.49 -4.72 -1.43
CA ALA A 367 -1.19 -4.18 -0.11
C ALA A 367 -2.23 -3.12 0.34
N PRO A 368 -2.49 -2.99 1.66
CA PRO A 368 -1.89 -3.78 2.76
C PRO A 368 -2.56 -5.16 2.94
N PHE A 369 -2.05 -6.03 3.81
CA PHE A 369 -2.72 -7.27 4.20
C PHE A 369 -3.98 -6.98 5.03
N CYS A 370 -3.83 -6.22 6.12
CA CYS A 370 -4.93 -5.76 6.96
C CYS A 370 -4.44 -4.65 7.92
N ALA A 371 -5.08 -3.47 7.86
CA ALA A 371 -4.72 -2.33 8.72
C ALA A 371 -5.28 -2.39 10.16
N GLY A 372 -6.03 -3.44 10.49
CA GLY A 372 -6.57 -3.69 11.84
C GLY A 372 -8.08 -3.58 11.92
N ALA A 373 -8.60 -3.36 13.12
CA ALA A 373 -10.04 -3.28 13.36
C ALA A 373 -10.66 -2.00 12.76
N ASN A 374 -11.95 -2.06 12.42
CA ASN A 374 -12.71 -0.88 12.03
C ASN A 374 -12.96 0.03 13.24
N LEU A 375 -12.05 0.99 13.46
CA LEU A 375 -12.13 1.94 14.57
C LEU A 375 -13.43 2.76 14.60
N TYR A 376 -14.06 2.98 13.44
CA TYR A 376 -15.33 3.69 13.38
C TYR A 376 -16.47 2.89 14.04
N GLU A 377 -16.55 1.59 13.80
CA GLU A 377 -17.56 0.72 14.44
C GLU A 377 -17.34 0.66 15.95
N ILE A 378 -16.08 0.60 16.40
CA ILE A 378 -15.74 0.58 17.84
C ILE A 378 -16.21 1.86 18.54
N VAL A 379 -15.84 3.04 18.01
CA VAL A 379 -16.22 4.31 18.64
C VAL A 379 -17.72 4.58 18.53
N ALA A 380 -18.35 4.19 17.42
CA ALA A 380 -19.80 4.28 17.26
C ALA A 380 -20.53 3.40 18.29
N GLY A 381 -20.08 2.16 18.46
CA GLY A 381 -20.59 1.25 19.48
C GLY A 381 -20.47 1.83 20.89
N ALA A 382 -19.29 2.37 21.24
CA ALA A 382 -19.06 3.02 22.53
C ALA A 382 -20.00 4.21 22.78
N LYS A 383 -20.11 5.15 21.82
CA LYS A 383 -20.95 6.35 21.95
C LYS A 383 -22.45 6.06 21.95
N LEU A 384 -22.87 4.97 21.32
CA LEU A 384 -24.26 4.53 21.34
C LEU A 384 -24.62 3.74 22.61
N GLY A 385 -23.66 3.54 23.51
CA GLY A 385 -23.83 2.75 24.73
C GLY A 385 -23.88 1.23 24.47
N MET A 386 -23.41 0.78 23.30
CA MET A 386 -23.39 -0.62 22.86
C MET A 386 -22.04 -1.28 23.18
N ILE A 387 -21.52 -1.07 24.38
CA ILE A 387 -20.27 -1.75 24.80
C ILE A 387 -20.59 -3.18 25.26
N GLU A 388 -21.58 -3.33 26.15
CA GLU A 388 -21.91 -4.63 26.77
C GLU A 388 -23.31 -5.16 26.41
N HIS A 389 -24.28 -4.28 26.20
CA HIS A 389 -25.67 -4.66 25.95
C HIS A 389 -26.33 -3.71 24.94
N GLN A 390 -27.38 -4.20 24.28
CA GLN A 390 -28.26 -3.38 23.45
C GLN A 390 -29.49 -2.95 24.26
N ASN A 391 -29.73 -1.65 24.38
CA ASN A 391 -30.89 -1.11 25.10
C ASN A 391 -31.99 -0.67 24.11
N LEU A 392 -33.25 -0.56 24.57
CA LEU A 392 -34.39 -0.19 23.71
C LEU A 392 -34.19 1.19 23.02
N PHE A 393 -33.51 2.12 23.70
CA PHE A 393 -33.18 3.45 23.18
C PHE A 393 -32.07 3.44 22.11
N THR A 394 -31.32 2.36 21.98
CA THR A 394 -30.22 2.23 21.03
C THR A 394 -30.72 2.27 19.58
N LYS A 395 -31.90 1.71 19.29
CA LYS A 395 -32.47 1.73 17.93
C LYS A 395 -32.76 3.16 17.45
N VAL A 396 -33.33 3.99 18.32
CA VAL A 396 -33.60 5.41 18.04
C VAL A 396 -32.29 6.20 17.87
N LYS A 397 -31.29 5.96 18.74
CA LYS A 397 -29.97 6.61 18.64
C LYS A 397 -29.22 6.22 17.37
N LYS A 398 -29.28 4.96 16.93
CA LYS A 398 -28.68 4.48 15.67
C LYS A 398 -29.23 5.24 14.47
N THR A 399 -30.56 5.33 14.35
CA THR A 399 -31.20 6.05 13.25
C THR A 399 -30.82 7.53 13.24
N ALA A 400 -30.83 8.19 14.42
CA ALA A 400 -30.40 9.59 14.54
C ALA A 400 -28.91 9.78 14.18
N TRP A 401 -28.03 8.89 14.60
CA TRP A 401 -26.60 8.96 14.30
C TRP A 401 -26.31 8.82 12.81
N GLN A 402 -26.94 7.85 12.13
CA GLN A 402 -26.79 7.66 10.69
C GLN A 402 -27.28 8.87 9.89
N LEU A 403 -28.41 9.47 10.30
CA LEU A 403 -28.94 10.69 9.67
C LEU A 403 -28.01 11.91 9.86
N LEU A 404 -27.38 12.03 11.03
CA LEU A 404 -26.43 13.13 11.32
C LEU A 404 -25.09 12.96 10.60
N LYS A 405 -24.72 11.73 10.21
CA LYS A 405 -23.44 11.41 9.58
C LYS A 405 -23.60 10.48 8.36
N PRO A 406 -24.26 10.94 7.28
CA PRO A 406 -24.65 10.09 6.15
C PRO A 406 -23.45 9.56 5.34
N ASN A 407 -22.28 10.20 5.45
CA ASN A 407 -21.06 9.82 4.71
C ASN A 407 -20.20 8.77 5.44
N LEU A 408 -20.67 8.22 6.57
CA LEU A 408 -19.93 7.22 7.34
C LEU A 408 -20.46 5.80 7.06
N PRO A 409 -19.64 4.75 7.28
CA PRO A 409 -20.06 3.36 7.11
C PRO A 409 -21.39 3.06 7.80
N SER A 410 -22.21 2.21 7.19
CA SER A 410 -23.49 1.80 7.79
C SER A 410 -23.25 1.16 9.16
N ILE A 411 -24.08 1.54 10.12
CA ILE A 411 -24.07 0.99 11.49
C ILE A 411 -25.34 0.18 11.81
N GLU A 412 -26.09 -0.21 10.78
CA GLU A 412 -27.34 -0.96 10.92
C GLU A 412 -27.12 -2.25 11.72
N ASP A 413 -26.13 -3.03 11.30
CA ASP A 413 -25.77 -4.32 11.90
C ASP A 413 -24.84 -4.23 13.12
N LEU A 414 -24.56 -3.03 13.65
CA LEU A 414 -23.73 -2.90 14.86
C LEU A 414 -24.26 -3.79 15.99
N ARG A 415 -23.39 -4.63 16.53
CA ARG A 415 -23.62 -5.43 17.74
C ARG A 415 -22.87 -4.85 18.93
N PRO A 416 -23.25 -5.21 20.17
CA PRO A 416 -22.44 -4.90 21.35
C PRO A 416 -20.97 -5.29 21.15
N ILE A 417 -20.04 -4.39 21.51
CA ILE A 417 -18.62 -4.59 21.23
C ILE A 417 -18.06 -5.83 21.95
N ASN A 418 -18.55 -6.16 23.15
CA ASN A 418 -18.19 -7.40 23.84
C ASN A 418 -18.51 -8.67 23.01
N GLU A 419 -19.67 -8.72 22.36
CA GLU A 419 -20.08 -9.82 21.48
C GLU A 419 -19.23 -9.88 20.22
N VAL A 420 -18.85 -8.72 19.67
CA VAL A 420 -17.95 -8.64 18.50
C VAL A 420 -16.56 -9.16 18.84
N ILE A 421 -16.00 -8.78 19.99
CA ILE A 421 -14.69 -9.29 20.45
C ILE A 421 -14.76 -10.80 20.72
N GLU A 422 -15.81 -11.27 21.39
CA GLU A 422 -15.99 -12.70 21.63
C GLU A 422 -16.10 -13.50 20.32
N LEU A 423 -16.86 -13.00 19.35
CA LEU A 423 -16.94 -13.61 18.03
C LEU A 423 -15.59 -13.58 17.31
N LEU A 424 -14.85 -12.47 17.37
CA LEU A 424 -13.51 -12.36 16.78
C LEU A 424 -12.57 -13.42 17.36
N GLN A 425 -12.52 -13.53 18.69
CA GLN A 425 -11.70 -14.53 19.38
C GLN A 425 -12.08 -15.96 18.97
N GLN A 426 -13.38 -16.28 18.92
CA GLN A 426 -13.88 -17.58 18.47
C GLN A 426 -13.45 -17.89 17.03
N VAL A 427 -13.60 -16.93 16.12
CA VAL A 427 -13.26 -17.11 14.70
C VAL A 427 -11.76 -17.26 14.50
N LEU A 428 -10.92 -16.47 15.18
CA LEU A 428 -9.46 -16.59 15.08
C LEU A 428 -8.95 -17.89 15.72
N MET A 429 -9.60 -18.38 16.78
CA MET A 429 -9.31 -19.71 17.33
C MET A 429 -9.74 -20.83 16.36
N ALA A 430 -10.90 -20.71 15.71
CA ALA A 430 -11.33 -21.63 14.66
C ALA A 430 -10.35 -21.64 13.47
N LEU A 431 -9.83 -20.48 13.07
CA LEU A 431 -8.80 -20.36 12.04
C LEU A 431 -7.51 -21.09 12.43
N LYS A 432 -7.09 -20.95 13.70
CA LYS A 432 -5.86 -21.55 14.22
C LYS A 432 -5.92 -23.05 14.35
N TYR A 433 -7.05 -23.56 14.83
CA TYR A 433 -7.27 -24.98 15.11
C TYR A 433 -8.13 -25.65 14.04
N SER A 434 -8.22 -25.05 12.86
CA SER A 434 -8.98 -25.61 11.74
C SER A 434 -8.44 -27.00 11.36
N LYS A 435 -9.35 -27.85 10.88
CA LYS A 435 -9.03 -29.21 10.40
C LYS A 435 -8.13 -29.21 9.16
N LEU A 436 -8.06 -28.09 8.45
CA LEU A 436 -7.17 -27.86 7.33
C LEU A 436 -6.07 -26.84 7.67
N PRO A 437 -4.94 -26.84 6.95
CA PRO A 437 -3.91 -25.82 7.11
C PRO A 437 -4.40 -24.44 6.63
N THR A 438 -4.18 -23.43 7.48
CA THR A 438 -4.44 -22.02 7.18
C THR A 438 -3.14 -21.24 6.96
N ILE A 439 -3.09 -20.44 5.90
CA ILE A 439 -1.90 -19.69 5.48
C ILE A 439 -2.25 -18.21 5.34
N ALA A 440 -1.44 -17.33 5.93
CA ALA A 440 -1.51 -15.90 5.62
C ALA A 440 -0.43 -15.52 4.59
N ALA A 441 -0.86 -14.95 3.47
CA ALA A 441 -0.01 -14.38 2.43
C ALA A 441 0.02 -12.86 2.61
N VAL A 442 1.10 -12.34 3.23
CA VAL A 442 1.16 -11.00 3.83
C VAL A 442 1.96 -10.05 2.95
N GLU A 443 1.36 -8.93 2.56
CA GLU A 443 2.02 -7.81 1.87
C GLU A 443 1.72 -6.49 2.57
N GLY A 444 2.71 -5.62 2.77
CA GLY A 444 2.50 -4.31 3.38
C GLY A 444 2.07 -4.42 4.84
N LEU A 445 1.06 -3.64 5.25
CA LEU A 445 0.67 -3.54 6.67
C LEU A 445 -0.14 -4.76 7.14
N ALA A 446 0.25 -5.36 8.27
CA ALA A 446 -0.54 -6.28 9.07
C ALA A 446 -0.56 -5.78 10.52
N LEU A 447 -1.48 -4.86 10.82
CA LEU A 447 -1.51 -4.11 12.08
C LEU A 447 -2.71 -4.48 12.95
N GLY A 448 -2.50 -4.49 14.26
CA GLY A 448 -3.52 -4.81 15.26
C GLY A 448 -4.27 -6.11 14.92
N GLY A 449 -5.59 -6.06 14.74
CA GLY A 449 -6.39 -7.21 14.28
C GLY A 449 -5.86 -7.94 13.03
N GLY A 450 -5.16 -7.25 12.12
CA GLY A 450 -4.46 -7.89 10.99
C GLY A 450 -3.27 -8.73 11.41
N CYS A 451 -2.47 -8.24 12.37
CA CYS A 451 -1.43 -9.01 13.03
C CYS A 451 -2.03 -10.19 13.80
N GLU A 452 -3.15 -9.99 14.51
CA GLU A 452 -3.83 -11.05 15.24
C GLU A 452 -4.31 -12.16 14.29
N MET A 453 -4.93 -11.81 13.16
CA MET A 453 -5.34 -12.77 12.13
C MET A 453 -4.15 -13.57 11.56
N LEU A 454 -3.03 -12.89 11.31
CA LEU A 454 -1.77 -13.50 10.88
C LEU A 454 -1.22 -14.48 11.95
N LEU A 455 -1.18 -14.07 13.22
CA LEU A 455 -0.66 -14.88 14.33
C LEU A 455 -1.46 -16.17 14.56
N HIS A 456 -2.72 -16.18 14.13
CA HIS A 456 -3.62 -17.33 14.20
C HIS A 456 -3.53 -18.26 12.98
N CYS A 457 -2.92 -17.86 11.87
CA CYS A 457 -2.67 -18.78 10.75
C CYS A 457 -1.58 -19.80 11.11
N ASN A 458 -1.69 -21.02 10.56
CA ASN A 458 -0.71 -22.08 10.81
C ASN A 458 0.65 -21.81 10.16
N ARG A 459 0.65 -21.13 9.01
CA ARG A 459 1.86 -20.72 8.27
C ARG A 459 1.73 -19.30 7.75
N ARG A 460 2.85 -18.60 7.61
CA ARG A 460 2.90 -17.31 6.93
C ARG A 460 3.84 -17.37 5.74
N VAL A 461 3.46 -16.65 4.69
CA VAL A 461 4.31 -16.28 3.57
C VAL A 461 4.26 -14.76 3.51
N ALA A 462 5.39 -14.10 3.75
CA ALA A 462 5.44 -12.65 3.91
C ALA A 462 6.33 -12.02 2.84
N HIS A 463 5.85 -10.93 2.23
CA HIS A 463 6.68 -10.08 1.38
C HIS A 463 7.79 -9.44 2.21
N THR A 464 8.98 -9.23 1.65
CA THR A 464 10.13 -8.61 2.35
C THR A 464 9.76 -7.28 3.03
N GLU A 465 8.97 -6.44 2.36
CA GLU A 465 8.43 -5.18 2.87
C GLU A 465 7.06 -5.36 3.56
N SER A 466 6.97 -6.32 4.48
CA SER A 466 5.80 -6.50 5.36
C SER A 466 6.04 -5.82 6.71
N TYR A 467 5.06 -5.01 7.13
CA TYR A 467 5.10 -4.24 8.37
C TYR A 467 4.06 -4.78 9.35
N ILE A 468 4.53 -5.46 10.39
CA ILE A 468 3.70 -6.29 11.26
C ILE A 468 3.80 -5.78 12.69
N GLY A 469 2.66 -5.56 13.36
CA GLY A 469 2.69 -5.06 14.73
C GLY A 469 1.33 -4.99 15.43
N LEU A 470 1.36 -5.09 16.75
CA LEU A 470 0.23 -4.85 17.64
C LEU A 470 0.30 -3.38 18.12
N VAL A 471 -0.64 -2.56 17.67
CA VAL A 471 -0.57 -1.08 17.75
C VAL A 471 -1.71 -0.44 18.55
N GLU A 472 -2.54 -1.27 19.18
CA GLU A 472 -3.78 -0.89 19.85
C GLU A 472 -3.57 0.13 20.98
N ILE A 473 -2.43 0.13 21.66
CA ILE A 473 -2.12 1.13 22.70
C ILE A 473 -2.11 2.56 22.14
N GLY A 474 -1.76 2.72 20.85
CA GLY A 474 -1.78 4.01 20.16
C GLY A 474 -3.17 4.64 20.06
N VAL A 475 -4.22 3.84 20.22
CA VAL A 475 -5.63 4.30 20.28
C VAL A 475 -6.26 4.09 21.67
N GLY A 476 -5.45 3.81 22.70
CA GLY A 476 -5.92 3.63 24.07
C GLY A 476 -6.44 2.23 24.40
N LEU A 477 -6.18 1.24 23.55
CA LEU A 477 -6.68 -0.13 23.67
C LEU A 477 -5.52 -1.12 23.85
N LEU A 478 -5.86 -2.41 23.99
CA LEU A 478 -4.92 -3.53 23.88
C LEU A 478 -5.42 -4.53 22.82
N PRO A 479 -4.56 -5.42 22.30
CA PRO A 479 -4.98 -6.47 21.37
C PRO A 479 -6.03 -7.40 21.99
N ALA A 480 -7.17 -7.57 21.31
CA ALA A 480 -8.32 -8.29 21.86
C ALA A 480 -8.79 -9.48 21.01
N GLY A 481 -8.21 -9.69 19.83
CA GLY A 481 -8.38 -10.88 18.99
C GLY A 481 -7.36 -11.99 19.31
N GLY A 482 -6.73 -12.01 20.48
CA GLY A 482 -5.75 -13.02 20.86
C GLY A 482 -4.29 -12.62 20.65
N GLY A 483 -3.98 -11.36 20.35
CA GLY A 483 -2.61 -10.88 20.11
C GLY A 483 -1.69 -11.09 21.32
N CYS A 484 -2.07 -10.60 22.50
CA CYS A 484 -1.29 -10.79 23.73
C CYS A 484 -1.17 -12.27 24.08
N LYS A 485 -2.27 -13.02 23.94
CA LYS A 485 -2.31 -14.48 24.14
C LYS A 485 -1.34 -15.22 23.24
N GLU A 486 -1.29 -14.89 21.95
CA GLU A 486 -0.37 -15.56 21.01
C GLU A 486 1.09 -15.23 21.31
N MET A 487 1.40 -13.99 21.66
CA MET A 487 2.74 -13.61 22.07
C MET A 487 3.16 -14.34 23.35
N ALA A 488 2.29 -14.43 24.36
CA ALA A 488 2.56 -15.19 25.58
C ALA A 488 2.77 -16.69 25.30
N ARG A 489 1.91 -17.29 24.47
CA ARG A 489 2.02 -18.69 24.04
C ARG A 489 3.32 -18.95 23.26
N ARG A 490 3.76 -18.03 22.40
CA ARG A 490 5.02 -18.13 21.66
C ARG A 490 6.22 -18.07 22.62
N ALA A 491 6.23 -17.13 23.54
CA ALA A 491 7.27 -17.02 24.57
C ALA A 491 7.37 -18.28 25.44
N SER A 492 6.25 -18.97 25.71
CA SER A 492 6.23 -20.20 26.52
C SER A 492 7.07 -21.36 25.96
N LYS A 493 7.39 -21.32 24.65
CA LYS A 493 8.27 -22.29 23.97
C LYS A 493 9.73 -22.14 24.39
N HIS A 494 10.13 -20.97 24.88
CA HIS A 494 11.49 -20.72 25.36
C HIS A 494 11.68 -21.33 26.75
N LYS A 495 12.92 -21.75 27.03
CA LYS A 495 13.26 -22.36 28.33
C LYS A 495 13.04 -21.36 29.47
N ASP A 496 13.66 -20.20 29.34
CA ASP A 496 13.37 -19.01 30.14
C ASP A 496 12.37 -18.13 29.38
N ILE A 497 11.21 -17.92 29.97
CA ILE A 497 10.08 -17.24 29.35
C ILE A 497 10.19 -15.72 29.52
N PHE A 498 10.83 -15.26 30.61
CA PHE A 498 10.77 -13.85 31.02
C PHE A 498 11.40 -12.88 30.02
N PRO A 499 12.62 -13.10 29.49
CA PRO A 499 13.24 -12.15 28.55
C PRO A 499 12.40 -11.94 27.29
N THR A 500 11.88 -13.04 26.71
CA THR A 500 11.02 -12.98 25.52
C THR A 500 9.68 -12.31 25.83
N LEU A 501 9.06 -12.63 26.97
CA LEU A 501 7.82 -11.95 27.40
C LEU A 501 8.02 -10.46 27.64
N ALA A 502 9.13 -10.06 28.27
CA ALA A 502 9.45 -8.66 28.50
C ALA A 502 9.65 -7.91 27.17
N GLN A 503 10.35 -8.51 26.21
CA GLN A 503 10.49 -7.99 24.85
C GLN A 503 9.11 -7.85 24.17
N TYR A 504 8.24 -8.85 24.27
CA TYR A 504 6.90 -8.82 23.67
C TYR A 504 6.00 -7.77 24.33
N PHE A 505 6.06 -7.66 25.65
CA PHE A 505 5.39 -6.62 26.40
C PHE A 505 5.83 -5.22 25.96
N GLU A 506 7.14 -4.98 25.86
CA GLU A 506 7.68 -3.69 25.43
C GLU A 506 7.24 -3.34 24.01
N GLN A 507 7.24 -4.31 23.10
CA GLN A 507 6.79 -4.11 21.73
C GLN A 507 5.31 -3.70 21.65
N ILE A 508 4.44 -4.39 22.38
CA ILE A 508 3.00 -4.05 22.43
C ILE A 508 2.79 -2.71 23.13
N GLY A 509 3.44 -2.48 24.27
CA GLY A 509 3.34 -1.25 25.07
C GLY A 509 3.90 -0.01 24.40
N LEU A 510 4.80 -0.16 23.42
CA LEU A 510 5.34 0.95 22.62
C LEU A 510 4.76 0.98 21.19
N ALA A 511 3.81 0.09 20.86
CA ALA A 511 3.27 -0.08 19.50
C ALA A 511 4.37 -0.25 18.43
N LYS A 512 5.41 -1.03 18.74
CA LYS A 512 6.52 -1.31 17.80
C LYS A 512 6.02 -2.17 16.64
N VAL A 513 6.27 -1.68 15.42
CA VAL A 513 5.97 -2.36 14.16
C VAL A 513 7.28 -2.82 13.54
N SER A 514 7.32 -4.04 13.00
CA SER A 514 8.47 -4.50 12.23
C SER A 514 8.58 -3.70 10.94
N GLU A 515 9.78 -3.25 10.58
CA GLU A 515 10.02 -2.52 9.33
C GLU A 515 10.32 -3.45 8.13
N SER A 516 10.40 -4.76 8.38
CA SER A 516 10.56 -5.80 7.36
C SER A 516 10.06 -7.15 7.87
N ALA A 517 9.81 -8.09 6.96
CA ALA A 517 9.50 -9.48 7.33
C ALA A 517 10.66 -10.15 8.11
N LYS A 518 11.92 -9.77 7.81
CA LYS A 518 13.08 -10.30 8.55
C LYS A 518 13.05 -9.85 10.01
N LEU A 519 12.83 -8.56 10.25
CA LEU A 519 12.68 -8.03 11.60
C LEU A 519 11.43 -8.61 12.30
N ALA A 520 10.36 -8.90 11.55
CA ALA A 520 9.17 -9.56 12.11
C ALA A 520 9.45 -10.96 12.68
N VAL A 521 10.45 -11.69 12.15
CA VAL A 521 10.92 -12.96 12.72
C VAL A 521 11.63 -12.71 14.06
N GLU A 522 12.52 -11.72 14.12
CA GLU A 522 13.25 -11.34 15.35
C GLU A 522 12.32 -10.81 16.44
N MET A 523 11.24 -10.12 16.04
CA MET A 523 10.18 -9.61 16.90
C MET A 523 9.19 -10.69 17.35
N GLY A 524 9.22 -11.88 16.75
CA GLY A 524 8.35 -13.01 17.10
C GLY A 524 6.94 -12.97 16.50
N TYR A 525 6.66 -12.06 15.57
CA TYR A 525 5.41 -12.05 14.80
C TYR A 525 5.41 -13.12 13.70
N LEU A 526 6.58 -13.37 13.10
CA LEU A 526 6.85 -14.50 12.22
C LEU A 526 7.72 -15.54 12.94
N ASP A 527 7.72 -16.77 12.43
CA ASP A 527 8.57 -17.86 12.90
C ASP A 527 9.69 -18.09 11.87
N GLU A 528 10.80 -18.71 12.29
CA GLU A 528 11.95 -19.03 11.42
C GLU A 528 11.61 -19.92 10.20
N ASN A 529 10.49 -20.63 10.26
CA ASN A 529 10.03 -21.50 9.18
C ASN A 529 8.99 -20.82 8.26
N ASP A 530 8.66 -19.55 8.48
CA ASP A 530 7.85 -18.79 7.53
C ASP A 530 8.66 -18.42 6.30
N VAL A 531 7.98 -18.31 5.16
CA VAL A 531 8.63 -17.99 3.89
C VAL A 531 8.66 -16.48 3.70
N ILE A 532 9.82 -15.92 3.39
CA ILE A 532 9.97 -14.52 3.00
C ILE A 532 10.14 -14.47 1.48
N VAL A 533 9.27 -13.72 0.81
CA VAL A 533 9.24 -13.61 -0.65
C VAL A 533 9.63 -12.18 -1.06
N PRO A 534 10.69 -11.98 -1.86
CA PRO A 534 11.07 -10.65 -2.33
C PRO A 534 10.10 -10.06 -3.36
N GLN A 535 9.54 -10.89 -4.25
CA GLN A 535 8.60 -10.44 -5.27
C GLN A 535 7.15 -10.58 -4.80
N ARG A 536 6.47 -9.45 -4.57
CA ARG A 536 5.06 -9.40 -4.15
C ARG A 536 4.11 -10.22 -5.04
N LEU A 537 4.37 -10.29 -6.34
CA LEU A 537 3.52 -11.03 -7.29
C LEU A 537 3.65 -12.55 -7.16
N GLU A 538 4.70 -13.05 -6.50
CA GLU A 538 4.91 -14.48 -6.24
C GLU A 538 4.31 -14.94 -4.90
N LEU A 539 3.72 -14.02 -4.13
CA LEU A 539 3.25 -14.28 -2.78
C LEU A 539 2.18 -15.37 -2.71
N LEU A 540 1.17 -15.31 -3.58
CA LEU A 540 0.11 -16.31 -3.64
C LEU A 540 0.65 -17.67 -4.11
N TYR A 541 1.58 -17.69 -5.07
CA TYR A 541 2.23 -18.91 -5.53
C TYR A 541 2.91 -19.64 -4.38
N PHE A 542 3.75 -18.94 -3.61
CA PHE A 542 4.43 -19.55 -2.46
C PHE A 542 3.47 -19.92 -1.33
N ALA A 543 2.38 -19.16 -1.12
CA ALA A 543 1.34 -19.54 -0.17
C ALA A 543 0.65 -20.85 -0.56
N LYS A 544 0.36 -21.05 -1.85
CA LYS A 544 -0.16 -22.33 -2.37
C LYS A 544 0.85 -23.47 -2.23
N GLN A 545 2.13 -23.22 -2.50
CA GLN A 545 3.18 -24.24 -2.28
C GLN A 545 3.28 -24.65 -0.81
N GLN A 546 3.19 -23.70 0.12
CA GLN A 546 3.16 -24.01 1.56
C GLN A 546 1.91 -24.80 1.97
N ALA A 547 0.75 -24.44 1.43
CA ALA A 547 -0.48 -25.18 1.65
C ALA A 547 -0.35 -26.64 1.18
N GLN A 548 0.13 -26.86 -0.05
CA GLN A 548 0.35 -28.18 -0.62
C GLN A 548 1.35 -28.99 0.20
N LEU A 549 2.46 -28.37 0.62
CA LEU A 549 3.45 -29.02 1.49
C LEU A 549 2.81 -29.50 2.80
N MET A 550 2.06 -28.65 3.49
CA MET A 550 1.39 -29.02 4.74
C MET A 550 0.37 -30.14 4.56
N VAL A 551 -0.41 -30.11 3.47
CA VAL A 551 -1.34 -31.19 3.12
C VAL A 551 -0.58 -32.51 2.87
N SER A 552 0.53 -32.46 2.12
CA SER A 552 1.35 -33.65 1.80
C SER A 552 2.02 -34.26 3.04
N GLN A 553 2.30 -33.44 4.06
CA GLN A 553 2.84 -33.87 5.35
C GLN A 553 1.74 -34.37 6.31
N HIS A 554 0.52 -34.58 5.83
CA HIS A 554 -0.63 -35.00 6.62
C HIS A 554 -0.89 -34.07 7.80
N TYR A 555 -0.99 -32.76 7.55
CA TYR A 555 -1.35 -31.76 8.56
C TYR A 555 -2.44 -32.27 9.52
N ARG A 556 -2.25 -31.97 10.81
CA ARG A 556 -3.21 -32.24 11.89
C ARG A 556 -3.35 -30.97 12.72
N ALA A 557 -4.59 -30.58 12.96
CA ALA A 557 -4.91 -29.52 13.91
C ALA A 557 -4.31 -29.86 15.28
N LYS A 558 -3.78 -28.85 15.96
CA LYS A 558 -3.35 -28.98 17.35
C LYS A 558 -4.59 -29.03 18.26
N ASP A 559 -4.41 -29.56 19.47
CA ASP A 559 -5.46 -29.54 20.48
C ASP A 559 -5.77 -28.08 20.87
N PRO A 560 -7.01 -27.59 20.68
CA PRO A 560 -7.40 -26.24 21.10
C PRO A 560 -7.31 -26.03 22.62
N ASN A 561 -7.37 -27.13 23.41
CA ASN A 561 -7.25 -27.11 24.87
C ASN A 561 -5.79 -27.25 25.35
N GLN A 562 -4.82 -27.17 24.43
CA GLN A 562 -3.41 -27.25 24.79
C GLN A 562 -3.06 -26.13 25.78
N SER A 563 -2.57 -26.52 26.95
CA SER A 563 -2.07 -25.59 27.95
C SER A 563 -0.60 -25.20 27.72
N PHE A 564 -0.24 -23.99 28.15
CA PHE A 564 1.12 -23.45 28.07
C PHE A 564 1.48 -22.67 29.33
N ARG A 565 2.78 -22.56 29.59
CA ARG A 565 3.31 -21.86 30.78
C ARG A 565 3.19 -20.36 30.62
N ILE A 566 2.82 -19.66 31.69
CA ILE A 566 2.82 -18.20 31.79
C ILE A 566 3.97 -17.69 32.66
N GLY A 567 4.28 -16.39 32.53
CA GLY A 567 5.31 -15.72 33.33
C GLY A 567 4.94 -15.57 34.81
N GLY A 568 3.64 -15.38 35.10
CA GLY A 568 3.09 -15.24 36.45
C GLY A 568 3.34 -13.89 37.14
N ALA A 569 2.82 -13.77 38.35
CA ALA A 569 2.78 -12.54 39.14
C ALA A 569 4.18 -11.97 39.47
N SER A 570 5.17 -12.83 39.72
CA SER A 570 6.54 -12.39 40.02
C SER A 570 7.21 -11.71 38.81
N ALA A 571 7.03 -12.27 37.62
CA ALA A 571 7.49 -11.67 36.36
C ALA A 571 6.76 -10.34 36.08
N LYS A 572 5.43 -10.31 36.30
CA LYS A 572 4.63 -9.09 36.19
C LYS A 572 5.14 -7.99 37.11
N ALA A 573 5.45 -8.30 38.37
CA ALA A 573 5.94 -7.33 39.35
C ALA A 573 7.22 -6.61 38.89
N ASN A 574 8.14 -7.32 38.22
CA ASN A 574 9.34 -6.71 37.64
C ASN A 574 9.00 -5.66 36.58
N ILE A 575 8.03 -5.94 35.70
CA ILE A 575 7.56 -4.99 34.69
C ILE A 575 6.83 -3.81 35.33
N LEU A 576 6.00 -4.05 36.35
CA LEU A 576 5.31 -2.97 37.07
C LEU A 576 6.28 -2.01 37.76
N ALA A 577 7.40 -2.50 38.28
CA ALA A 577 8.46 -1.66 38.83
C ALA A 577 9.10 -0.77 37.74
N GLN A 578 9.34 -1.31 36.54
CA GLN A 578 9.85 -0.54 35.40
C GLN A 578 8.88 0.55 34.96
N LEU A 579 7.58 0.23 34.82
CA LEU A 579 6.54 1.20 34.49
C LEU A 579 6.46 2.32 35.53
N THR A 580 6.58 1.98 36.81
CA THR A 580 6.62 2.97 37.90
C THR A 580 7.77 3.96 37.71
N ASN A 581 8.97 3.47 37.37
CA ASN A 581 10.13 4.31 37.08
C ASN A 581 9.92 5.18 35.82
N MET A 582 9.34 4.61 34.75
CA MET A 582 9.04 5.35 33.51
C MET A 582 8.03 6.47 33.75
N ARG A 583 7.00 6.23 34.57
CA ARG A 583 6.01 7.23 34.98
C ARG A 583 6.64 8.33 35.83
N ALA A 584 7.46 7.97 36.82
CA ALA A 584 8.17 8.93 37.66
C ALA A 584 9.16 9.80 36.86
N GLY A 585 9.74 9.25 35.79
CA GLY A 585 10.60 9.97 34.85
C GLY A 585 9.86 10.69 33.71
N GLU A 586 8.53 10.76 33.74
CA GLU A 586 7.69 11.42 32.72
C GLU A 586 7.85 10.88 31.28
N PHE A 587 8.36 9.65 31.13
CA PHE A 587 8.49 9.00 29.82
C PHE A 587 7.16 8.48 29.27
N ILE A 588 6.18 8.21 30.15
CA ILE A 588 4.84 7.73 29.82
C ILE A 588 3.79 8.53 30.60
N SER A 589 2.62 8.75 30.01
CA SER A 589 1.51 9.41 30.71
C SER A 589 0.91 8.49 31.79
N GLU A 590 0.14 9.06 32.71
CA GLU A 590 -0.67 8.27 33.65
C GLU A 590 -1.60 7.29 32.93
N TYR A 591 -2.13 7.69 31.77
CA TYR A 591 -3.03 6.83 31.01
C TYR A 591 -2.28 5.74 30.25
N ASP A 592 -1.08 6.03 29.74
CA ASP A 592 -0.20 5.02 29.15
C ASP A 592 0.20 3.96 30.19
N ASP A 593 0.50 4.38 31.43
CA ASP A 593 0.77 3.47 32.56
C ASP A 593 -0.44 2.56 32.88
N LEU A 594 -1.67 3.10 32.85
CA LEU A 594 -2.89 2.30 33.04
C LEU A 594 -3.03 1.22 31.96
N ILE A 595 -2.87 1.58 30.68
CA ILE A 595 -3.01 0.62 29.57
C ILE A 595 -1.89 -0.42 29.64
N ALA A 596 -0.65 0.00 29.89
CA ALA A 596 0.50 -0.88 30.04
C ALA A 596 0.31 -1.89 31.17
N LYS A 597 -0.24 -1.49 32.32
CA LYS A 597 -0.60 -2.40 33.42
C LYS A 597 -1.62 -3.46 33.00
N LYS A 598 -2.60 -3.10 32.18
CA LYS A 598 -3.60 -4.04 31.66
C LYS A 598 -2.99 -5.03 30.67
N ILE A 599 -2.09 -4.57 29.79
CA ILE A 599 -1.32 -5.44 28.89
C ILE A 599 -0.45 -6.41 29.70
N ALA A 600 0.22 -5.92 30.75
CA ALA A 600 1.03 -6.76 31.63
C ALA A 600 0.16 -7.81 32.36
N ASP A 601 -1.05 -7.46 32.78
CA ASP A 601 -1.96 -8.42 33.41
C ASP A 601 -2.31 -9.58 32.47
N VAL A 602 -2.57 -9.31 31.20
CA VAL A 602 -2.82 -10.37 30.21
C VAL A 602 -1.56 -11.19 29.95
N ILE A 603 -0.48 -10.55 29.50
CA ILE A 603 0.71 -11.26 28.96
C ILE A 603 1.37 -12.16 30.02
N PHE A 604 1.36 -11.73 31.28
CA PHE A 604 1.95 -12.50 32.37
C PHE A 604 0.97 -13.44 33.07
N GLY A 605 -0.32 -13.42 32.73
CA GLY A 605 -1.32 -14.35 33.29
C GLY A 605 -1.81 -13.94 34.69
N SER A 606 -2.08 -12.65 34.86
CA SER A 606 -2.68 -12.03 36.03
C SER A 606 -1.96 -12.34 37.35
N GLU A 607 -2.66 -12.84 38.36
CA GLU A 607 -2.13 -13.11 39.71
C GLU A 607 -1.64 -14.56 39.91
N LEU A 608 -1.55 -15.35 38.83
CA LEU A 608 -1.10 -16.74 38.92
C LEU A 608 0.40 -16.86 39.16
N ASP A 609 0.81 -17.97 39.77
CA ASP A 609 2.23 -18.26 40.00
C ASP A 609 3.00 -18.48 38.68
N ALA A 610 4.29 -18.16 38.70
CA ALA A 610 5.17 -18.37 37.55
C ALA A 610 5.19 -19.83 37.09
N ASN A 611 5.21 -20.05 35.77
CA ASN A 611 5.14 -21.37 35.13
C ASN A 611 3.82 -22.14 35.34
N THR A 612 2.78 -21.53 35.92
CA THR A 612 1.43 -22.11 35.89
C THR A 612 1.03 -22.39 34.45
N LYS A 613 0.39 -23.54 34.21
CA LYS A 613 -0.13 -23.88 32.88
C LYS A 613 -1.57 -23.41 32.76
N VAL A 614 -1.85 -22.63 31.74
CA VAL A 614 -3.19 -22.13 31.41
C VAL A 614 -3.53 -22.51 29.97
N ASP A 615 -4.81 -22.60 29.66
CA ASP A 615 -5.26 -22.73 28.26
C ASP A 615 -5.32 -21.37 27.56
N SER A 616 -5.69 -21.38 26.28
CA SER A 616 -5.83 -20.14 25.50
C SER A 616 -7.00 -19.30 26.00
N GLN A 617 -8.09 -19.92 26.49
CA GLN A 617 -9.31 -19.21 26.87
C GLN A 617 -9.07 -18.30 28.07
N TYR A 618 -8.27 -18.74 29.04
CA TYR A 618 -7.90 -17.94 30.20
C TYR A 618 -7.32 -16.56 29.81
N LEU A 619 -6.39 -16.52 28.86
CA LEU A 619 -5.81 -15.25 28.41
C LEU A 619 -6.76 -14.45 27.50
N LEU A 620 -7.56 -15.12 26.68
CA LEU A 620 -8.59 -14.46 25.85
C LEU A 620 -9.65 -13.75 26.72
N ASP A 621 -10.02 -14.34 27.85
CA ASP A 621 -10.96 -13.74 28.80
C ASP A 621 -10.37 -12.48 29.47
N LEU A 622 -9.07 -12.50 29.81
CA LEU A 622 -8.36 -11.34 30.32
C LEU A 622 -8.26 -10.22 29.28
N GLU A 623 -7.93 -10.56 28.02
CA GLU A 623 -7.92 -9.59 26.91
C GLU A 623 -9.28 -8.93 26.75
N LYS A 624 -10.36 -9.71 26.65
CA LYS A 624 -11.72 -9.21 26.47
C LYS A 624 -12.11 -8.30 27.64
N LYS A 625 -11.88 -8.75 28.88
CA LYS A 625 -12.16 -7.97 30.09
C LYS A 625 -11.48 -6.60 30.04
N HIS A 626 -10.17 -6.58 29.83
CA HIS A 626 -9.42 -5.33 29.89
C HIS A 626 -9.65 -4.43 28.69
N PHE A 627 -9.93 -4.99 27.50
CA PHE A 627 -10.37 -4.21 26.35
C PHE A 627 -11.66 -3.44 26.65
N ILE A 628 -12.65 -4.11 27.25
CA ILE A 628 -13.93 -3.48 27.62
C ILE A 628 -13.74 -2.43 28.72
N GLU A 629 -12.90 -2.70 29.72
CA GLU A 629 -12.55 -1.71 30.76
C GLU A 629 -11.90 -0.45 30.19
N LEU A 630 -11.02 -0.60 29.19
CA LEU A 630 -10.35 0.52 28.52
C LEU A 630 -11.28 1.28 27.58
N LEU A 631 -12.16 0.59 26.84
CA LEU A 631 -13.12 1.24 25.94
C LEU A 631 -14.14 2.10 26.68
N LYS A 632 -14.45 1.76 27.93
CA LYS A 632 -15.31 2.56 28.83
C LYS A 632 -14.69 3.89 29.26
N GLN A 633 -13.39 4.10 29.07
CA GLN A 633 -12.71 5.33 29.45
C GLN A 633 -12.86 6.41 28.37
N ASP A 634 -13.19 7.63 28.77
CA ASP A 634 -13.29 8.78 27.87
C ASP A 634 -11.99 9.03 27.10
N LYS A 635 -10.84 8.91 27.78
CA LYS A 635 -9.51 9.08 27.16
C LYS A 635 -9.26 8.12 25.99
N THR A 636 -9.75 6.88 26.05
CA THR A 636 -9.67 5.93 24.93
C THR A 636 -10.52 6.38 23.76
N GLN A 637 -11.77 6.78 24.03
CA GLN A 637 -12.68 7.25 22.98
C GLN A 637 -12.11 8.49 22.27
N ASP A 638 -11.53 9.42 23.02
CA ASP A 638 -10.81 10.59 22.49
C ASP A 638 -9.63 10.18 21.61
N ARG A 639 -8.83 9.19 22.03
CA ARG A 639 -7.69 8.68 21.23
C ARG A 639 -8.16 8.06 19.91
N ILE A 640 -9.24 7.28 19.93
CA ILE A 640 -9.83 6.69 18.71
C ILE A 640 -10.33 7.77 17.76
N GLU A 641 -11.07 8.77 18.28
CA GLU A 641 -11.57 9.89 17.46
C GLU A 641 -10.45 10.72 16.87
N HIS A 642 -9.43 11.02 17.67
CA HIS A 642 -8.27 11.76 17.21
C HIS A 642 -7.54 10.99 16.10
N MET A 643 -7.39 9.66 16.23
CA MET A 643 -6.81 8.83 15.18
C MET A 643 -7.66 8.85 13.90
N LEU A 644 -8.99 8.76 14.01
CA LEU A 644 -9.90 8.81 12.86
C LEU A 644 -9.85 10.15 12.12
N ILE A 645 -9.67 11.27 12.85
CA ILE A 645 -9.70 12.63 12.29
C ILE A 645 -8.32 13.10 11.83
N LYS A 646 -7.28 12.81 12.61
CA LYS A 646 -5.91 13.34 12.43
C LYS A 646 -4.93 12.32 11.88
N HIS A 647 -5.30 11.04 11.83
CA HIS A 647 -4.42 9.93 11.41
C HIS A 647 -3.11 9.88 12.20
N LYS A 648 -3.16 10.28 13.47
CA LYS A 648 -2.02 10.31 14.41
C LYS A 648 -2.48 9.87 15.80
N PRO A 649 -1.62 9.23 16.61
CA PRO A 649 -1.93 8.96 18.01
C PRO A 649 -2.11 10.24 18.82
N LEU A 650 -3.03 10.21 19.78
CA LEU A 650 -3.18 11.23 20.83
C LEU A 650 -2.58 10.69 22.13
N ARG A 651 -1.71 11.48 22.78
CA ARG A 651 -1.22 11.18 24.14
C ARG A 651 -1.84 12.15 25.13
N ASN A 652 -2.95 11.72 25.73
CA ASN A 652 -3.71 12.40 26.80
C ASN A 652 -3.61 11.66 28.14
#